data_AF-A0A8T3WNI5-F1
#
_entry.id   AF-A0A8T3WNI5-F1
#
_cell.length_a   1.000
_cell.length_b   1.000
_cell.length_c   1.000
_cell.angle_alpha   90.00
_cell.angle_beta   90.00
_cell.angle_gamma   90.00
#
_symmetry.space_group_name_H-M   'P 1'
#
loop_
_entity.id
_entity.type
_entity.pdbx_description
1 polymer ?
#
loop_
_entity_poly.entity_id
_entity_poly.type
_entity_poly.pdbx_seq_one_letter_code
_entity_poly.pdbx_strand_id
1 'polypeptide(L)'
;LEEQNVPVFCQVDAIKLNPFVDVSWIKSISFRGQYPKEVAGVSWHPSRAALRFYSNVLESPILNNVGYVVVLLKKQPNEKDMPDSVKLNITANLIYDLNNAFGTGRASFYVPVLNDNEWTQDYRAYSFWRGRGFVRVDWIKDNSASISIYKSPEGVLGQQDGRVGNVVLQQGQISGDIYLPGFYCRAATRIQLDGIVKPAKAAKIVVDENTELWLREGEKFLDDKCRVTKIDPISEGGEVIVNCLGKRVSLSLESAKSIELTKDNKKLGTLVVGEKVPESSYYLAFSGLAPVNARGDSRERNFIILIKNLTSIHKKAENQFEIRDDYINNLRDKLKSIRSYKVYEDEVKEAVKGIFKVKTEDIAIIFYKESGLIDAGKYSFSPGKGFNKYYSKNIEEYYDNAKEEAANLVRFYQGAKGNSGGGEIVFGENANVQLITLSRDMGKTRDTIELGEEFIKNFPQSNEIKNIQGIIDSTKINDFADSTDLFEIGNTFHRIKLEDIKEPTFDDASASLIINGEKKRIGINDVIDTGQQTGIAEKDNQIIDSTGSVIVKSSESVITNSMNVNIERSIKISVINSTNVSVINSKNIRLVNATNVTIINSKDITLNNAKDKIIKGNENAPIDIISTSETATLMLKDLEDDFAVFVHSYRDKEGRNYEKEERIKIKERKQLVGFDIFVEDINLRKVAVIKIIPRIPNAPANTTLSAQIGIDKRDIKLSDNKTLEMIENLNKSIEKFDTIVNNLGNVVKGWKTACFATSGFMIAKNFFTGLGGGVQARKEVNSKWY
;
A
#
# COMPACT_ATOMS: atom_id res chain seq x y z
N LEU A 1 -24.55 -57.92 -17.15
CA LEU A 1 -25.86 -57.50 -16.60
C LEU A 1 -26.84 -58.67 -16.43
N GLU A 2 -26.68 -59.77 -17.18
CA GLU A 2 -27.54 -60.96 -17.12
C GLU A 2 -27.53 -61.67 -15.76
N GLU A 3 -26.38 -61.69 -15.07
CA GLU A 3 -26.18 -62.51 -13.87
C GLU A 3 -26.37 -61.72 -12.56
N GLN A 4 -26.03 -60.43 -12.55
CA GLN A 4 -26.01 -59.58 -11.35
C GLN A 4 -26.14 -58.08 -11.69
N ASN A 5 -26.39 -57.27 -10.66
CA ASN A 5 -26.29 -55.82 -10.74
C ASN A 5 -24.84 -55.43 -11.03
N VAL A 6 -24.62 -54.41 -11.86
CA VAL A 6 -23.27 -53.98 -12.25
C VAL A 6 -23.07 -52.52 -11.87
N PRO A 7 -22.07 -52.20 -11.02
CA PRO A 7 -21.69 -50.82 -10.76
C PRO A 7 -20.86 -50.27 -11.92
N VAL A 8 -21.28 -49.11 -12.45
CA VAL A 8 -20.54 -48.34 -13.45
C VAL A 8 -19.91 -47.14 -12.75
N PHE A 9 -18.59 -47.05 -12.80
CA PHE A 9 -17.83 -45.98 -12.18
C PHE A 9 -17.52 -44.90 -13.21
N CYS A 10 -18.15 -43.74 -13.06
CA CYS A 10 -17.87 -42.57 -13.88
C CYS A 10 -16.97 -41.62 -13.07
N GLN A 11 -15.73 -41.41 -13.53
CA GLN A 11 -14.85 -40.41 -12.93
C GLN A 11 -15.46 -39.02 -13.12
N VAL A 12 -15.37 -38.21 -12.07
CA VAL A 12 -15.89 -36.84 -12.08
C VAL A 12 -14.74 -35.86 -12.15
N ASP A 13 -14.78 -35.04 -13.18
CA ASP A 13 -13.93 -33.86 -13.29
C ASP A 13 -14.72 -32.63 -12.83
N ALA A 14 -14.04 -31.74 -12.11
CA ALA A 14 -14.62 -30.48 -11.67
C ALA A 14 -13.87 -29.30 -12.29
N ILE A 15 -14.61 -28.33 -12.81
CA ILE A 15 -14.06 -27.09 -13.35
C ILE A 15 -14.44 -25.95 -12.41
N LYS A 16 -13.41 -25.20 -11.98
CA LYS A 16 -13.58 -24.00 -11.18
C LYS A 16 -13.91 -22.83 -12.10
N LEU A 17 -15.18 -22.41 -12.08
CA LEU A 17 -15.66 -21.31 -12.93
C LEU A 17 -15.22 -19.92 -12.45
N ASN A 18 -15.02 -19.74 -11.14
CA ASN A 18 -14.52 -18.49 -10.56
C ASN A 18 -13.09 -18.70 -10.02
N PRO A 19 -12.04 -18.20 -10.70
CA PRO A 19 -10.65 -18.38 -10.30
C PRO A 19 -10.34 -17.80 -8.90
N PHE A 20 -11.09 -16.80 -8.43
CA PHE A 20 -10.85 -16.09 -7.17
C PHE A 20 -11.37 -16.80 -5.92
N VAL A 21 -12.14 -17.88 -6.07
CA VAL A 21 -12.76 -18.60 -4.96
C VAL A 21 -12.00 -19.88 -4.64
N ASP A 22 -11.53 -20.06 -3.43
CA ASP A 22 -10.75 -21.24 -3.05
C ASP A 22 -11.67 -22.36 -2.54
N VAL A 23 -11.77 -23.48 -3.28
CA VAL A 23 -12.66 -24.59 -2.93
C VAL A 23 -11.92 -25.56 -2.01
N SER A 24 -11.85 -25.24 -0.72
CA SER A 24 -11.05 -26.00 0.24
C SER A 24 -11.42 -27.49 0.35
N TRP A 25 -12.71 -27.82 0.24
CA TRP A 25 -13.20 -29.18 0.47
C TRP A 25 -14.58 -29.43 -0.15
N ILE A 26 -14.75 -30.55 -0.86
CA ILE A 26 -16.08 -31.05 -1.27
C ILE A 26 -16.58 -31.99 -0.17
N LYS A 27 -17.63 -31.59 0.56
CA LYS A 27 -18.24 -32.38 1.64
C LYS A 27 -19.05 -33.56 1.12
N SER A 28 -19.86 -33.31 0.11
CA SER A 28 -20.73 -34.34 -0.45
C SER A 28 -21.22 -33.96 -1.83
N ILE A 29 -21.39 -34.96 -2.68
CA ILE A 29 -22.21 -34.89 -3.88
C ILE A 29 -23.39 -35.82 -3.67
N SER A 30 -24.60 -35.30 -3.80
CA SER A 30 -25.85 -36.07 -3.69
C SER A 30 -26.67 -35.92 -4.96
N PHE A 31 -27.40 -36.95 -5.36
CA PHE A 31 -28.14 -36.95 -6.61
C PHE A 31 -29.64 -36.93 -6.37
N ARG A 32 -30.37 -36.13 -7.14
CA ARG A 32 -31.83 -36.08 -7.16
C ARG A 32 -32.32 -36.19 -8.61
N GLY A 33 -33.50 -36.77 -8.79
CA GLY A 33 -34.12 -36.96 -10.11
C GLY A 33 -34.86 -38.29 -10.20
N GLN A 34 -35.58 -38.50 -11.29
CA GLN A 34 -36.17 -39.80 -11.61
C GLN A 34 -35.13 -40.67 -12.30
N TYR A 35 -34.84 -41.84 -11.73
CA TYR A 35 -33.91 -42.79 -12.33
C TYR A 35 -34.63 -43.63 -13.40
N PRO A 36 -33.96 -43.94 -14.53
CA PRO A 36 -34.43 -44.94 -15.47
C PRO A 36 -34.69 -46.28 -14.75
N LYS A 37 -35.64 -47.07 -15.26
CA LYS A 37 -36.04 -48.34 -14.63
C LYS A 37 -34.85 -49.31 -14.47
N GLU A 38 -33.85 -49.20 -15.36
CA GLU A 38 -32.61 -49.97 -15.42
C GLU A 38 -31.60 -49.58 -14.33
N VAL A 39 -31.77 -48.47 -13.64
CA VAL A 39 -30.86 -47.98 -12.59
C VAL A 39 -31.42 -48.29 -11.21
N ALA A 40 -30.63 -48.96 -10.37
CA ALA A 40 -30.96 -49.28 -8.98
C ALA A 40 -30.66 -48.11 -8.03
N GLY A 41 -29.64 -47.33 -8.34
CA GLY A 41 -29.25 -46.16 -7.54
C GLY A 41 -28.01 -45.48 -8.09
N VAL A 42 -27.76 -44.27 -7.60
CA VAL A 42 -26.59 -43.47 -7.93
C VAL A 42 -25.97 -42.96 -6.64
N SER A 43 -24.68 -43.23 -6.43
CA SER A 43 -23.90 -42.74 -5.29
C SER A 43 -22.64 -42.03 -5.75
N TRP A 44 -22.02 -41.26 -4.86
CA TRP A 44 -20.72 -40.65 -5.10
C TRP A 44 -19.71 -41.15 -4.09
N HIS A 45 -18.51 -41.45 -4.57
CA HIS A 45 -17.39 -41.90 -3.75
C HIS A 45 -16.19 -40.96 -4.01
N PRO A 46 -15.69 -40.24 -2.99
CA PRO A 46 -14.55 -39.34 -3.15
C PRO A 46 -13.29 -40.11 -3.59
N SER A 47 -12.43 -39.47 -4.38
CA SER A 47 -11.13 -40.03 -4.71
C SER A 47 -10.24 -40.10 -3.46
N ARG A 48 -9.36 -41.10 -3.36
CA ARG A 48 -8.45 -41.23 -2.19
C ARG A 48 -7.53 -40.01 -2.00
N ALA A 49 -7.29 -39.22 -3.04
CA ALA A 49 -6.55 -37.94 -2.96
C ALA A 49 -7.32 -36.85 -2.21
N ALA A 50 -8.65 -36.94 -2.15
CA ALA A 50 -9.47 -36.03 -1.34
C ALA A 50 -9.45 -36.42 0.14
N LEU A 51 -8.97 -37.59 0.57
CA LEU A 51 -8.92 -37.95 1.99
C LEU A 51 -7.53 -37.64 2.57
N ARG A 52 -7.37 -36.41 3.09
CA ARG A 52 -6.41 -36.00 4.14
C ARG A 52 -4.94 -35.66 3.82
N PHE A 53 -4.47 -35.54 2.59
CA PHE A 53 -3.12 -35.00 2.36
C PHE A 53 -3.09 -33.97 1.23
N TYR A 54 -2.36 -32.88 1.48
CA TYR A 54 -2.22 -31.63 0.72
C TYR A 54 -3.25 -30.55 1.02
N SER A 55 -2.83 -29.59 1.85
CA SER A 55 -3.54 -28.35 2.17
C SER A 55 -3.63 -27.35 1.00
N ASN A 56 -3.09 -27.63 -0.18
CA ASN A 56 -3.07 -26.71 -1.34
C ASN A 56 -3.03 -27.49 -2.69
N VAL A 57 -4.07 -28.25 -3.07
CA VAL A 57 -4.11 -28.98 -4.36
C VAL A 57 -4.76 -28.18 -5.50
N LEU A 58 -5.17 -26.93 -5.25
CA LEU A 58 -6.13 -26.21 -6.10
C LEU A 58 -5.53 -25.05 -6.91
N GLU A 59 -4.32 -25.22 -7.41
CA GLU A 59 -3.72 -24.26 -8.36
C GLU A 59 -4.23 -24.45 -9.80
N SER A 60 -4.84 -25.60 -10.12
CA SER A 60 -5.41 -25.85 -11.45
C SER A 60 -6.91 -25.52 -11.51
N PRO A 61 -7.38 -24.76 -12.53
CA PRO A 61 -8.80 -24.50 -12.75
C PRO A 61 -9.60 -25.76 -13.15
N ILE A 62 -8.91 -26.85 -13.49
CA ILE A 62 -9.50 -28.15 -13.81
C ILE A 62 -8.97 -29.18 -12.81
N LEU A 63 -9.88 -29.80 -12.08
CA LEU A 63 -9.62 -30.91 -11.17
C LEU A 63 -9.99 -32.21 -11.87
N ASN A 64 -8.97 -32.92 -12.35
CA ASN A 64 -9.13 -34.12 -13.15
C ASN A 64 -9.62 -35.36 -12.36
N ASN A 65 -9.89 -35.27 -11.05
CA ASN A 65 -10.46 -36.39 -10.29
C ASN A 65 -11.00 -35.97 -8.90
N VAL A 66 -12.28 -35.57 -8.82
CA VAL A 66 -12.95 -35.30 -7.53
C VAL A 66 -13.68 -36.53 -6.95
N GLY A 67 -13.49 -37.70 -7.56
CA GLY A 67 -14.14 -38.96 -7.16
C GLY A 67 -14.92 -39.60 -8.31
N TYR A 68 -15.74 -40.59 -7.96
CA TYR A 68 -16.51 -41.40 -8.90
C TYR A 68 -18.00 -41.30 -8.59
N VAL A 69 -18.82 -41.01 -9.61
CA VAL A 69 -20.25 -41.33 -9.58
C VAL A 69 -20.39 -42.81 -9.89
N VAL A 70 -21.02 -43.55 -8.97
CA VAL A 70 -21.28 -44.99 -9.13
C VAL A 70 -22.74 -45.17 -9.48
N VAL A 71 -23.00 -45.55 -10.72
CA VAL A 71 -24.33 -45.88 -11.21
C VAL A 71 -24.52 -47.39 -11.11
N LEU A 72 -25.41 -47.83 -10.24
CA LEU A 72 -25.70 -49.26 -10.08
C LEU A 72 -26.78 -49.66 -11.09
N LEU A 73 -26.40 -50.39 -12.14
CA LEU A 73 -27.33 -50.95 -13.11
C LEU A 73 -27.97 -52.23 -12.55
N LYS A 74 -29.29 -52.37 -12.73
CA LYS A 74 -30.04 -53.56 -12.31
C LYS A 74 -29.71 -54.74 -13.22
N LYS A 75 -29.69 -55.93 -12.61
CA LYS A 75 -29.65 -57.22 -13.32
C LYS A 75 -30.80 -57.29 -14.32
N GLN A 76 -30.48 -57.72 -15.54
CA GLN A 76 -31.45 -57.97 -16.61
C GLN A 76 -31.22 -59.36 -17.18
N PRO A 77 -31.90 -60.40 -16.64
CA PRO A 77 -31.65 -61.80 -17.01
C PRO A 77 -31.99 -62.14 -18.46
N ASN A 78 -32.85 -61.35 -19.11
CA ASN A 78 -33.22 -61.55 -20.50
C ASN A 78 -32.46 -60.56 -21.39
N GLU A 79 -31.50 -61.05 -22.16
CA GLU A 79 -30.68 -60.23 -23.06
C GLU A 79 -31.49 -59.52 -24.16
N LYS A 80 -32.62 -60.08 -24.57
CA LYS A 80 -33.52 -59.45 -25.55
C LYS A 80 -34.16 -58.16 -25.02
N ASP A 81 -34.35 -58.08 -23.71
CA ASP A 81 -34.97 -56.94 -23.05
C ASP A 81 -33.92 -55.92 -22.56
N MET A 82 -32.61 -56.23 -22.72
CA MET A 82 -31.54 -55.29 -22.40
C MET A 82 -31.49 -54.17 -23.45
N PRO A 83 -31.54 -52.90 -23.05
CA PRO A 83 -31.35 -51.79 -23.98
C PRO A 83 -29.87 -51.70 -24.40
N ASP A 84 -29.60 -51.17 -25.59
CA ASP A 84 -28.23 -50.95 -26.07
C ASP A 84 -27.52 -49.80 -25.33
N SER A 85 -28.29 -48.91 -24.70
CA SER A 85 -27.75 -47.91 -23.78
C SER A 85 -28.76 -47.44 -22.74
N VAL A 86 -28.25 -47.03 -21.59
CA VAL A 86 -29.03 -46.39 -20.52
C VAL A 86 -28.67 -44.91 -20.47
N LYS A 87 -29.67 -44.04 -20.69
CA LYS A 87 -29.51 -42.58 -20.59
C LYS A 87 -29.91 -42.12 -19.20
N LEU A 88 -28.99 -41.42 -18.53
CA LEU A 88 -29.17 -40.92 -17.18
C LEU A 88 -29.12 -39.39 -17.19
N ASN A 89 -30.20 -38.76 -16.73
CA ASN A 89 -30.26 -37.31 -16.50
C ASN A 89 -30.58 -37.09 -15.02
N ILE A 90 -29.58 -36.66 -14.25
CA ILE A 90 -29.71 -36.47 -12.81
C ILE A 90 -29.20 -35.09 -12.41
N THR A 91 -29.81 -34.51 -11.38
CA THR A 91 -29.30 -33.28 -10.77
C THR A 91 -28.38 -33.64 -9.61
N ALA A 92 -27.11 -33.26 -9.72
CA ALA A 92 -26.15 -33.34 -8.65
C ALA A 92 -26.26 -32.09 -7.77
N ASN A 93 -26.42 -32.28 -6.46
CA ASN A 93 -26.32 -31.25 -5.44
C ASN A 93 -24.99 -31.43 -4.71
N LEU A 94 -24.12 -30.45 -4.87
CA LEU A 94 -22.79 -30.34 -4.29
C LEU A 94 -22.87 -29.52 -3.01
N ILE A 95 -22.26 -30.02 -1.93
CA ILE A 95 -21.98 -29.25 -0.71
C ILE A 95 -20.47 -29.16 -0.54
N TYR A 96 -19.95 -27.94 -0.42
CA TYR A 96 -18.52 -27.69 -0.39
C TYR A 96 -18.19 -26.49 0.50
N ASP A 97 -16.96 -26.41 0.97
CA ASP A 97 -16.50 -25.27 1.76
C ASP A 97 -15.68 -24.33 0.89
N LEU A 98 -16.07 -23.07 0.88
CA LEU A 98 -15.33 -22.02 0.19
C LEU A 98 -14.47 -21.23 1.17
N ASN A 99 -13.21 -21.05 0.82
CA ASN A 99 -12.33 -20.05 1.38
C ASN A 99 -12.21 -18.86 0.42
N ASN A 100 -11.90 -17.68 0.94
CA ASN A 100 -11.69 -16.44 0.15
C ASN A 100 -12.91 -16.03 -0.71
N ALA A 101 -14.12 -16.47 -0.35
CA ALA A 101 -15.33 -16.31 -1.17
C ALA A 101 -15.77 -14.87 -1.42
N PHE A 102 -15.29 -13.90 -0.63
CA PHE A 102 -15.70 -12.49 -0.68
C PHE A 102 -14.62 -11.56 -1.25
N GLY A 103 -13.69 -12.09 -2.07
CA GLY A 103 -12.80 -11.26 -2.89
C GLY A 103 -11.84 -10.40 -2.08
N THR A 104 -11.09 -11.03 -1.19
CA THR A 104 -9.85 -10.51 -0.60
C THR A 104 -9.06 -11.72 -0.14
N GLY A 105 -8.10 -12.15 -0.95
CA GLY A 105 -7.07 -13.08 -0.48
C GLY A 105 -6.35 -12.41 0.70
N ARG A 106 -6.19 -13.16 1.80
CA ARG A 106 -5.27 -12.89 2.92
C ARG A 106 -5.00 -11.40 3.21
N ALA A 107 -6.00 -10.63 3.64
CA ALA A 107 -5.75 -9.30 4.18
C ALA A 107 -5.11 -9.45 5.56
N SER A 108 -3.81 -9.20 5.63
CA SER A 108 -3.09 -9.03 6.91
C SER A 108 -3.34 -7.59 7.39
N PHE A 109 -3.96 -7.47 8.55
CA PHE A 109 -4.22 -6.23 9.24
C PHE A 109 -3.16 -6.01 10.31
N TYR A 110 -2.63 -4.80 10.35
CA TYR A 110 -1.74 -4.33 11.40
C TYR A 110 -2.54 -3.50 12.38
N VAL A 111 -3.09 -4.13 13.42
CA VAL A 111 -4.07 -3.51 14.32
C VAL A 111 -3.44 -3.20 15.68
N PRO A 112 -3.23 -1.93 16.04
CA PRO A 112 -2.84 -1.56 17.40
C PRO A 112 -4.04 -1.62 18.37
N VAL A 113 -3.77 -1.59 19.67
CA VAL A 113 -4.82 -1.44 20.70
C VAL A 113 -5.32 0.00 20.67
N LEU A 114 -6.51 0.27 20.12
CA LEU A 114 -7.07 1.62 19.97
C LEU A 114 -8.03 1.99 21.11
N ASN A 115 -7.96 3.22 21.60
CA ASN A 115 -9.00 3.78 22.45
C ASN A 115 -10.25 4.18 21.63
N ASP A 116 -11.34 4.55 22.27
CA ASP A 116 -12.63 4.77 21.59
C ASP A 116 -12.64 6.02 20.67
N ASN A 117 -11.86 7.04 21.02
CA ASN A 117 -11.72 8.23 20.17
C ASN A 117 -10.91 7.91 18.91
N GLU A 118 -9.78 7.23 19.07
CA GLU A 118 -8.96 6.79 17.94
C GLU A 118 -9.74 5.81 17.04
N TRP A 119 -10.49 4.88 17.64
CA TRP A 119 -11.34 3.96 16.88
C TRP A 119 -12.36 4.71 16.01
N THR A 120 -13.00 5.74 16.56
CA THR A 120 -14.00 6.54 15.83
C THR A 120 -13.41 7.22 14.59
N GLN A 121 -12.12 7.56 14.63
CA GLN A 121 -11.40 8.18 13.52
C GLN A 121 -10.89 7.12 12.52
N ASP A 122 -10.32 6.02 13.02
CA ASP A 122 -9.50 5.13 12.21
C ASP A 122 -10.19 3.81 11.79
N TYR A 123 -11.40 3.52 12.26
CA TYR A 123 -12.06 2.21 12.05
C TYR A 123 -12.13 1.78 10.57
N ARG A 124 -12.21 2.75 9.63
CA ARG A 124 -12.32 2.48 8.19
C ARG A 124 -11.12 1.67 7.68
N ALA A 125 -9.93 1.92 8.24
CA ALA A 125 -8.69 1.21 7.90
C ALA A 125 -8.70 -0.26 8.34
N TYR A 126 -9.54 -0.61 9.31
CA TYR A 126 -9.68 -1.97 9.85
C TYR A 126 -10.97 -2.65 9.40
N SER A 127 -11.56 -2.15 8.31
CA SER A 127 -12.73 -2.75 7.69
C SER A 127 -12.33 -3.90 6.76
N PHE A 128 -13.18 -4.91 6.68
CA PHE A 128 -13.03 -6.02 5.75
C PHE A 128 -14.36 -6.29 5.02
N TRP A 129 -14.28 -7.02 3.90
CA TRP A 129 -15.42 -7.29 3.01
C TRP A 129 -16.19 -6.02 2.59
N ARG A 130 -15.45 -4.96 2.22
CA ARG A 130 -16.02 -3.66 1.78
C ARG A 130 -16.91 -3.02 2.84
N GLY A 131 -16.42 -2.93 4.08
CA GLY A 131 -17.14 -2.28 5.18
C GLY A 131 -18.23 -3.14 5.85
N ARG A 132 -18.32 -4.43 5.52
CA ARG A 132 -19.31 -5.35 6.14
C ARG A 132 -18.87 -5.92 7.48
N GLY A 133 -17.59 -5.79 7.82
CA GLY A 133 -17.07 -6.15 9.12
C GLY A 133 -15.86 -5.29 9.47
N PHE A 134 -15.56 -5.17 10.76
CA PHE A 134 -14.44 -4.40 11.29
C PHE A 134 -13.71 -5.23 12.34
N VAL A 135 -12.38 -5.18 12.34
CA VAL A 135 -11.53 -5.87 13.33
C VAL A 135 -10.93 -4.86 14.30
N ARG A 136 -10.99 -5.16 15.60
CA ARG A 136 -10.38 -4.36 16.68
C ARG A 136 -9.55 -5.27 17.57
N VAL A 137 -8.41 -4.78 18.04
CA VAL A 137 -7.64 -5.43 19.11
C VAL A 137 -7.99 -4.75 20.41
N ASP A 138 -8.52 -5.51 21.36
CA ASP A 138 -8.93 -4.99 22.66
C ASP A 138 -7.73 -4.87 23.62
N TRP A 139 -6.81 -5.84 23.55
CA TRP A 139 -5.55 -5.82 24.29
C TRP A 139 -4.52 -6.75 23.65
N ILE A 140 -3.25 -6.45 23.91
CA ILE A 140 -2.09 -7.28 23.56
C ILE A 140 -1.32 -7.55 24.85
N LYS A 141 -0.99 -8.81 25.11
CA LYS A 141 -0.19 -9.22 26.26
C LYS A 141 0.73 -10.37 25.86
N ASP A 142 2.04 -10.19 26.09
CA ASP A 142 3.07 -11.15 25.70
C ASP A 142 2.93 -11.53 24.22
N ASN A 143 2.69 -12.81 23.92
CA ASN A 143 2.44 -13.33 22.56
C ASN A 143 0.95 -13.62 22.29
N SER A 144 0.04 -12.98 23.02
CA SER A 144 -1.41 -13.16 22.88
C SER A 144 -2.14 -11.83 22.64
N ALA A 145 -3.26 -11.89 21.94
CA ALA A 145 -4.14 -10.73 21.73
C ALA A 145 -5.62 -11.12 21.85
N SER A 146 -6.43 -10.21 22.42
CA SER A 146 -7.89 -10.27 22.32
C SER A 146 -8.35 -9.48 21.11
N ILE A 147 -9.08 -10.15 20.22
CA ILE A 147 -9.49 -9.62 18.93
C ILE A 147 -11.01 -9.68 18.84
N SER A 148 -11.62 -8.56 18.51
CA SER A 148 -13.05 -8.39 18.37
C SER A 148 -13.45 -8.09 16.94
N ILE A 149 -14.58 -8.66 16.52
CA ILE A 149 -15.19 -8.38 15.22
C ILE A 149 -16.48 -7.61 15.44
N TYR A 150 -16.69 -6.56 14.65
CA TYR A 150 -17.88 -5.73 14.68
C TYR A 150 -18.59 -5.73 13.33
N LYS A 151 -19.92 -5.63 13.35
CA LYS A 151 -20.77 -5.53 12.14
C LYS A 151 -20.91 -4.10 11.62
N SER A 152 -20.70 -3.11 12.49
CA SER A 152 -20.75 -1.68 12.18
C SER A 152 -19.81 -0.91 13.12
N PRO A 153 -19.32 0.27 12.73
CA PRO A 153 -18.42 1.06 13.56
C PRO A 153 -19.09 1.62 14.83
N GLU A 154 -20.40 1.86 14.79
CA GLU A 154 -21.20 2.39 15.91
C GLU A 154 -21.39 1.37 17.05
N GLY A 155 -21.20 0.08 16.76
CA GLY A 155 -21.31 -1.02 17.73
C GLY A 155 -20.34 -0.97 18.91
N VAL A 156 -19.36 -0.06 18.86
CA VAL A 156 -18.38 0.20 19.92
C VAL A 156 -18.84 1.33 20.85
N LEU A 157 -19.66 2.26 20.36
CA LEU A 157 -20.06 3.48 21.08
C LEU A 157 -21.27 3.23 22.01
N GLY A 158 -21.18 2.22 22.87
CA GLY A 158 -22.00 2.04 24.08
C GLY A 158 -23.53 2.02 23.95
N GLN A 159 -24.11 2.10 22.75
CA GLN A 159 -25.56 2.33 22.60
C GLN A 159 -26.32 1.21 21.91
N GLN A 160 -25.69 0.33 21.10
CA GLN A 160 -26.29 -0.94 20.64
C GLN A 160 -25.21 -2.00 20.33
N ASP A 161 -25.49 -3.26 20.68
CA ASP A 161 -24.58 -4.41 20.59
C ASP A 161 -24.21 -4.74 19.12
N GLY A 162 -23.08 -4.20 18.67
CA GLY A 162 -22.54 -4.40 17.32
C GLY A 162 -21.34 -5.33 17.25
N ARG A 163 -20.84 -5.82 18.40
CA ARG A 163 -19.80 -6.84 18.46
C ARG A 163 -20.40 -8.18 18.06
N VAL A 164 -19.81 -8.81 17.05
CA VAL A 164 -20.25 -10.11 16.51
C VAL A 164 -19.56 -11.25 17.24
N GLY A 165 -18.30 -11.05 17.61
CA GLY A 165 -17.53 -12.08 18.29
C GLY A 165 -16.24 -11.54 18.86
N ASN A 166 -15.68 -12.32 19.77
CA ASN A 166 -14.38 -12.07 20.37
C ASN A 166 -13.62 -13.38 20.53
N VAL A 167 -12.32 -13.31 20.29
CA VAL A 167 -11.40 -14.44 20.44
C VAL A 167 -10.12 -13.95 21.08
N VAL A 168 -9.56 -14.79 21.95
CA VAL A 168 -8.20 -14.63 22.45
C VAL A 168 -7.33 -15.65 21.74
N LEU A 169 -6.32 -15.18 21.02
CA LEU A 169 -5.43 -16.03 20.23
C LEU A 169 -3.99 -15.86 20.70
N GLN A 170 -3.26 -16.97 20.74
CA GLN A 170 -1.79 -16.95 20.78
C GLN A 170 -1.23 -16.80 19.36
N GLN A 171 0.00 -16.31 19.24
CA GLN A 171 0.70 -16.22 17.96
C GLN A 171 0.71 -17.58 17.23
N GLY A 172 0.37 -17.56 15.95
CA GLY A 172 0.20 -18.73 15.07
C GLY A 172 -1.16 -19.42 15.16
N GLN A 173 -2.01 -19.06 16.14
CA GLN A 173 -3.31 -19.70 16.33
C GLN A 173 -4.37 -19.14 15.38
N ILE A 174 -5.27 -20.02 14.94
CA ILE A 174 -6.45 -19.69 14.13
C ILE A 174 -7.71 -19.94 14.98
N SER A 175 -8.67 -19.03 14.93
CA SER A 175 -9.96 -19.17 15.60
C SER A 175 -10.88 -20.20 14.94
N GLY A 176 -11.96 -20.54 15.64
CA GLY A 176 -13.15 -21.14 15.02
C GLY A 176 -13.88 -20.17 14.08
N ASP A 177 -14.94 -20.67 13.44
CA ASP A 177 -15.78 -19.87 12.55
C ASP A 177 -16.59 -18.84 13.34
N ILE A 178 -16.47 -17.56 12.97
CA ILE A 178 -17.27 -16.44 13.47
C ILE A 178 -18.24 -16.04 12.37
N TYR A 179 -19.54 -16.29 12.58
CA TYR A 179 -20.56 -15.98 11.59
C TYR A 179 -20.93 -14.50 11.62
N LEU A 180 -20.86 -13.84 10.47
CA LEU A 180 -21.28 -12.45 10.35
C LEU A 180 -22.80 -12.37 10.09
N PRO A 181 -23.53 -11.49 10.78
CA PRO A 181 -24.96 -11.30 10.54
C PRO A 181 -25.21 -10.82 9.11
N GLY A 182 -26.28 -11.32 8.49
CA GLY A 182 -26.52 -11.20 7.05
C GLY A 182 -26.13 -12.47 6.29
N PHE A 183 -26.19 -12.44 4.96
CA PHE A 183 -25.83 -13.58 4.08
C PHE A 183 -26.50 -14.92 4.43
N TYR A 184 -27.70 -14.89 5.02
CA TYR A 184 -28.42 -16.08 5.49
C TYR A 184 -27.60 -16.94 6.48
N CYS A 185 -26.73 -16.33 7.30
CA CYS A 185 -25.82 -17.00 8.24
C CYS A 185 -24.86 -17.99 7.58
N ARG A 186 -24.56 -17.82 6.29
CA ARG A 186 -23.63 -18.68 5.54
C ARG A 186 -22.22 -18.10 5.43
N ALA A 187 -22.06 -16.82 5.72
CA ALA A 187 -20.76 -16.16 5.70
C ALA A 187 -20.13 -16.23 7.10
N ALA A 188 -19.00 -16.93 7.19
CA ALA A 188 -18.16 -16.99 8.38
C ALA A 188 -16.79 -16.39 8.09
N THR A 189 -16.09 -16.02 9.15
CA THR A 189 -14.68 -15.64 9.08
C THR A 189 -13.90 -16.37 10.17
N ARG A 190 -12.65 -16.71 9.88
CA ARG A 190 -11.68 -17.09 10.91
C ARG A 190 -10.63 -16.01 11.04
N ILE A 191 -10.14 -15.86 12.25
CA ILE A 191 -9.11 -14.90 12.61
C ILE A 191 -7.86 -15.69 12.93
N GLN A 192 -6.75 -15.33 12.29
CA GLN A 192 -5.44 -15.86 12.62
C GLN A 192 -4.57 -14.74 13.18
N LEU A 193 -3.93 -14.97 14.32
CA LEU A 193 -2.92 -14.06 14.85
C LEU A 193 -1.55 -14.51 14.31
N ASP A 194 -1.03 -13.85 13.28
CA ASP A 194 0.26 -14.21 12.68
C ASP A 194 1.44 -13.79 13.57
N GLY A 195 1.29 -12.69 14.31
CA GLY A 195 2.31 -12.20 15.21
C GLY A 195 1.93 -10.93 15.96
N ILE A 196 2.77 -10.55 16.91
CA ILE A 196 2.75 -9.25 17.57
C ILE A 196 4.08 -8.58 17.24
N VAL A 197 4.01 -7.44 16.59
CA VAL A 197 5.16 -6.76 16.00
C VAL A 197 5.22 -5.31 16.46
N LYS A 198 6.41 -4.72 16.44
CA LYS A 198 6.56 -3.28 16.61
C LYS A 198 5.99 -2.49 15.44
N PRO A 199 5.58 -1.24 15.64
CA PRO A 199 5.27 -0.33 14.55
C PRO A 199 6.45 -0.22 13.59
N ALA A 200 6.16 -0.32 12.30
CA ALA A 200 7.16 -0.19 11.25
C ALA A 200 6.52 0.52 10.06
N LYS A 201 7.36 0.95 9.12
CA LYS A 201 6.92 1.50 7.84
C LYS A 201 6.14 0.44 7.08
N ALA A 202 5.02 0.83 6.47
CA ALA A 202 4.18 -0.05 5.68
C ALA A 202 3.65 0.67 4.45
N ALA A 203 3.51 -0.05 3.35
CA ALA A 203 2.97 0.43 2.09
C ALA A 203 1.65 -0.26 1.79
N LYS A 204 0.64 0.51 1.40
CA LYS A 204 -0.63 -0.02 0.89
C LYS A 204 -0.49 -0.29 -0.60
N ILE A 205 -0.37 -1.56 -0.98
CA ILE A 205 -0.29 -2.01 -2.37
C ILE A 205 -1.63 -2.66 -2.74
N VAL A 206 -2.25 -2.15 -3.80
CA VAL A 206 -3.42 -2.74 -4.44
C VAL A 206 -2.96 -3.63 -5.57
N VAL A 207 -3.32 -4.91 -5.52
CA VAL A 207 -3.05 -5.87 -6.58
C VAL A 207 -4.33 -6.07 -7.40
N ASP A 208 -4.19 -5.92 -8.71
CA ASP A 208 -5.27 -5.91 -9.69
C ASP A 208 -6.35 -4.89 -9.30
N GLU A 209 -7.63 -5.26 -9.34
CA GLU A 209 -8.74 -4.30 -9.12
C GLU A 209 -9.19 -4.15 -7.68
N ASN A 210 -8.89 -5.11 -6.79
CA ASN A 210 -9.60 -5.20 -5.50
C ASN A 210 -8.77 -5.72 -4.32
N THR A 211 -7.51 -6.14 -4.52
CA THR A 211 -6.73 -6.75 -3.44
C THR A 211 -5.85 -5.72 -2.76
N GLU A 212 -6.36 -5.05 -1.73
CA GLU A 212 -5.62 -4.08 -0.94
C GLU A 212 -4.79 -4.79 0.15
N LEU A 213 -3.47 -4.57 0.14
CA LEU A 213 -2.53 -5.19 1.09
C LEU A 213 -1.68 -4.11 1.75
N TRP A 214 -1.69 -4.04 3.07
CA TRP A 214 -0.63 -3.35 3.80
C TRP A 214 0.56 -4.28 3.91
N LEU A 215 1.70 -3.89 3.34
CA LEU A 215 2.90 -4.71 3.26
C LEU A 215 4.09 -3.98 3.90
N ARG A 216 4.90 -4.72 4.64
CA ARG A 216 6.18 -4.26 5.21
C ARG A 216 7.36 -4.77 4.39
N GLU A 217 8.53 -4.18 4.61
CA GLU A 217 9.77 -4.68 4.00
C GLU A 217 10.00 -6.16 4.32
N GLY A 218 10.35 -6.93 3.29
CA GLY A 218 10.56 -8.37 3.38
C GLY A 218 9.30 -9.23 3.25
N GLU A 219 8.10 -8.65 3.30
CA GLU A 219 6.86 -9.40 3.11
C GLU A 219 6.63 -9.82 1.67
N LYS A 220 6.00 -10.98 1.52
CA LYS A 220 5.68 -11.59 0.23
C LYS A 220 4.18 -11.52 -0.04
N PHE A 221 3.83 -11.39 -1.31
CA PHE A 221 2.44 -11.35 -1.78
C PHE A 221 2.33 -11.97 -3.17
N LEU A 222 1.08 -12.16 -3.65
CA LEU A 222 0.77 -12.83 -4.92
C LEU A 222 1.38 -14.25 -4.97
N ASP A 223 1.02 -15.09 -4.00
CA ASP A 223 1.51 -16.47 -3.85
C ASP A 223 3.04 -16.58 -3.79
N ASP A 224 3.66 -15.73 -2.98
CA ASP A 224 5.11 -15.63 -2.80
C ASP A 224 5.92 -15.23 -4.06
N LYS A 225 5.24 -14.85 -5.15
CA LYS A 225 5.88 -14.46 -6.41
C LYS A 225 6.41 -13.03 -6.38
N CYS A 226 5.84 -12.18 -5.52
CA CYS A 226 6.27 -10.81 -5.31
C CYS A 226 6.73 -10.60 -3.85
N ARG A 227 7.71 -9.70 -3.67
CA ARG A 227 8.24 -9.32 -2.36
C ARG A 227 8.50 -7.82 -2.28
N VAL A 228 8.10 -7.19 -1.19
CA VAL A 228 8.51 -5.81 -0.90
C VAL A 228 9.96 -5.81 -0.44
N THR A 229 10.82 -5.07 -1.15
CA THR A 229 12.26 -5.02 -0.88
C THR A 229 12.68 -3.76 -0.14
N LYS A 230 12.01 -2.63 -0.39
CA LYS A 230 12.29 -1.35 0.25
C LYS A 230 11.02 -0.51 0.32
N ILE A 231 10.82 0.22 1.41
CA ILE A 231 9.81 1.25 1.60
C ILE A 231 10.54 2.52 2.06
N ASP A 232 10.55 3.54 1.21
CA ASP A 232 11.25 4.81 1.46
C ASP A 232 10.26 5.99 1.44
N PRO A 233 9.69 6.35 2.59
CA PRO A 233 8.73 7.44 2.69
C PRO A 233 9.40 8.79 2.46
N ILE A 234 8.80 9.64 1.63
CA ILE A 234 9.22 11.04 1.45
C ILE A 234 8.06 11.98 1.81
N SER A 235 8.34 13.24 2.11
CA SER A 235 7.34 14.25 2.51
C SER A 235 6.26 14.56 1.45
N GLU A 236 6.39 14.00 0.25
CA GLU A 236 5.42 14.11 -0.86
C GLU A 236 4.75 12.77 -1.20
N GLY A 237 4.98 11.73 -0.39
CA GLY A 237 4.51 10.36 -0.58
C GLY A 237 5.61 9.32 -0.24
N GLY A 238 6.23 8.70 -1.23
CA GLY A 238 7.30 7.72 -1.00
C GLY A 238 7.52 6.74 -2.15
N GLU A 239 8.69 6.11 -2.14
CA GLU A 239 9.05 5.05 -3.08
C GLU A 239 8.88 3.68 -2.41
N VAL A 240 8.29 2.73 -3.13
CA VAL A 240 8.23 1.32 -2.74
C VAL A 240 8.81 0.48 -3.86
N ILE A 241 9.82 -0.31 -3.50
CA ILE A 241 10.49 -1.20 -4.43
C ILE A 241 9.98 -2.61 -4.19
N VAL A 242 9.36 -3.19 -5.22
CA VAL A 242 8.87 -4.55 -5.25
C VAL A 242 9.74 -5.38 -6.19
N ASN A 243 10.03 -6.62 -5.82
CA ASN A 243 10.61 -7.60 -6.71
C ASN A 243 9.57 -8.69 -7.01
N CYS A 244 9.17 -8.82 -8.27
CA CYS A 244 8.24 -9.86 -8.74
C CYS A 244 8.97 -10.77 -9.73
N LEU A 245 9.18 -12.04 -9.37
CA LEU A 245 9.89 -13.03 -10.21
C LEU A 245 11.25 -12.55 -10.77
N GLY A 246 11.98 -11.72 -10.03
CA GLY A 246 13.27 -11.17 -10.46
C GLY A 246 13.18 -9.85 -11.22
N LYS A 247 11.97 -9.40 -11.59
CA LYS A 247 11.74 -8.05 -12.12
C LYS A 247 11.60 -7.07 -10.95
N ARG A 248 12.54 -6.13 -10.85
CA ARG A 248 12.43 -4.98 -9.95
C ARG A 248 11.42 -3.97 -10.51
N VAL A 249 10.43 -3.63 -9.70
CA VAL A 249 9.41 -2.62 -9.95
C VAL A 249 9.56 -1.54 -8.90
N SER A 250 9.68 -0.28 -9.33
CA SER A 250 9.62 0.88 -8.42
C SER A 250 8.26 1.54 -8.59
N LEU A 251 7.57 1.73 -7.47
CA LEU A 251 6.30 2.43 -7.38
C LEU A 251 6.53 3.70 -6.56
N SER A 252 6.16 4.87 -7.08
CA SER A 252 6.29 6.15 -6.40
C SER A 252 4.93 6.77 -6.16
N LEU A 253 4.68 7.23 -4.93
CA LEU A 253 3.63 8.18 -4.65
C LEU A 253 4.27 9.56 -4.58
N GLU A 254 3.87 10.43 -5.51
CA GLU A 254 4.27 11.83 -5.54
C GLU A 254 3.05 12.73 -5.48
N SER A 255 3.19 13.85 -4.79
CA SER A 255 2.21 14.91 -4.79
C SER A 255 2.16 15.53 -6.20
N ALA A 256 1.01 16.08 -6.61
CA ALA A 256 0.87 16.65 -7.93
C ALA A 256 1.98 17.70 -8.21
N LYS A 257 2.79 17.48 -9.25
CA LYS A 257 3.94 18.34 -9.59
C LYS A 257 3.53 19.77 -9.97
N SER A 258 2.24 19.99 -10.24
CA SER A 258 1.65 21.30 -10.46
C SER A 258 0.36 21.45 -9.68
N ILE A 259 0.01 22.69 -9.33
CA ILE A 259 -1.24 23.06 -8.67
C ILE A 259 -2.00 24.08 -9.52
N GLU A 260 -3.32 24.02 -9.55
CA GLU A 260 -4.20 25.06 -10.06
C GLU A 260 -4.67 25.96 -8.92
N LEU A 261 -4.28 27.24 -8.96
CA LEU A 261 -4.64 28.19 -7.93
C LEU A 261 -5.89 28.98 -8.31
N THR A 262 -6.77 29.19 -7.34
CA THR A 262 -8.01 29.95 -7.49
C THR A 262 -8.07 31.06 -6.44
N LYS A 263 -8.40 32.28 -6.86
CA LYS A 263 -8.65 33.42 -5.98
C LYS A 263 -10.10 33.86 -6.12
N ASP A 264 -10.85 33.89 -5.03
CA ASP A 264 -12.26 34.32 -5.00
C ASP A 264 -13.10 33.62 -6.08
N ASN A 265 -12.92 32.30 -6.23
CA ASN A 265 -13.54 31.43 -7.23
C ASN A 265 -13.14 31.70 -8.71
N LYS A 266 -12.12 32.53 -8.95
CA LYS A 266 -11.54 32.75 -10.28
C LYS A 266 -10.20 32.02 -10.41
N LYS A 267 -10.09 31.17 -11.44
CA LYS A 267 -8.85 30.42 -11.76
C LYS A 267 -7.74 31.40 -12.17
N LEU A 268 -6.60 31.35 -11.49
CA LEU A 268 -5.43 32.19 -11.75
C LEU A 268 -4.42 31.53 -12.70
N GLY A 269 -4.34 30.20 -12.70
CA GLY A 269 -3.41 29.46 -13.55
C GLY A 269 -2.86 28.22 -12.85
N THR A 270 -1.97 27.54 -13.56
CA THR A 270 -1.21 26.39 -13.06
C THR A 270 0.17 26.84 -12.59
N LEU A 271 0.61 26.38 -11.43
CA LEU A 271 1.87 26.72 -10.78
C LEU A 271 2.67 25.47 -10.43
N VAL A 272 3.98 25.53 -10.52
CA VAL A 272 4.90 24.53 -9.94
C VAL A 272 5.67 25.12 -8.77
N VAL A 273 6.21 24.25 -7.90
CA VAL A 273 6.98 24.69 -6.72
C VAL A 273 8.17 25.55 -7.18
N GLY A 274 8.35 26.70 -6.53
CA GLY A 274 9.34 27.73 -6.86
C GLY A 274 8.76 28.94 -7.58
N GLU A 275 7.60 28.82 -8.25
CA GLU A 275 7.01 29.88 -9.05
C GLU A 275 6.25 30.94 -8.21
N LYS A 276 6.18 32.14 -8.78
CA LYS A 276 5.42 33.26 -8.22
C LYS A 276 3.92 33.09 -8.48
N VAL A 277 3.11 33.35 -7.46
CA VAL A 277 1.64 33.39 -7.58
C VAL A 277 1.22 34.58 -8.47
N PRO A 278 0.37 34.38 -9.50
CA PRO A 278 -0.10 35.46 -10.36
C PRO A 278 -0.84 36.53 -9.54
N GLU A 279 -0.60 37.80 -9.86
CA GLU A 279 -1.25 38.94 -9.21
C GLU A 279 -1.06 39.00 -7.67
N SER A 280 -0.02 38.35 -7.14
CA SER A 280 0.30 38.34 -5.71
C SER A 280 1.80 38.53 -5.46
N SER A 281 2.16 38.85 -4.21
CA SER A 281 3.53 38.92 -3.71
C SER A 281 4.09 37.56 -3.26
N TYR A 282 3.26 36.51 -3.26
CA TYR A 282 3.60 35.19 -2.76
C TYR A 282 4.23 34.29 -3.83
N TYR A 283 5.01 33.31 -3.37
CA TYR A 283 5.61 32.23 -4.15
C TYR A 283 5.18 30.89 -3.58
N LEU A 284 5.00 29.90 -4.45
CA LEU A 284 4.74 28.52 -4.03
C LEU A 284 6.03 27.88 -3.53
N ALA A 285 6.15 27.72 -2.22
CA ALA A 285 7.35 27.16 -1.59
C ALA A 285 7.34 25.64 -1.49
N PHE A 286 6.15 25.06 -1.38
CA PHE A 286 5.96 23.63 -1.17
C PHE A 286 4.55 23.20 -1.58
N SER A 287 4.41 21.98 -2.07
CA SER A 287 3.15 21.27 -2.24
C SER A 287 3.38 19.82 -1.84
N GLY A 288 2.56 19.29 -0.94
CA GLY A 288 2.76 17.95 -0.43
C GLY A 288 1.63 17.43 0.45
N LEU A 289 1.88 16.29 1.09
CA LEU A 289 0.95 15.59 1.97
C LEU A 289 1.31 15.83 3.44
N ALA A 290 0.35 16.28 4.23
CA ALA A 290 0.46 16.30 5.69
C ALA A 290 0.34 14.89 6.28
N PRO A 291 0.84 14.65 7.50
CA PRO A 291 0.64 13.37 8.21
C PRO A 291 -0.84 12.98 8.37
N VAL A 292 -1.16 11.67 8.32
CA VAL A 292 -2.54 11.14 8.36
C VAL A 292 -3.39 11.73 9.49
N ASN A 293 -2.80 11.85 10.66
CA ASN A 293 -3.52 12.20 11.88
C ASN A 293 -3.54 13.71 12.15
N ALA A 294 -2.98 14.55 11.26
CA ALA A 294 -3.05 15.99 11.39
C ALA A 294 -4.48 16.53 11.24
N ARG A 295 -5.34 15.84 10.47
CA ARG A 295 -6.74 16.25 10.23
C ARG A 295 -7.76 15.09 10.19
N GLY A 296 -7.35 13.82 10.29
CA GLY A 296 -8.25 12.66 10.49
C GLY A 296 -8.87 12.01 9.24
N ASP A 297 -8.71 12.58 8.03
CA ASP A 297 -9.05 11.95 6.74
C ASP A 297 -7.83 11.96 5.81
N SER A 298 -7.48 10.80 5.24
CA SER A 298 -6.33 10.64 4.35
C SER A 298 -6.41 11.43 3.04
N ARG A 299 -7.61 11.89 2.66
CA ARG A 299 -7.88 12.63 1.41
C ARG A 299 -7.74 14.15 1.54
N GLU A 300 -7.75 14.69 2.75
CA GLU A 300 -7.68 16.13 3.03
C GLU A 300 -6.29 16.59 3.50
N ARG A 301 -5.28 15.73 3.27
CA ARG A 301 -3.91 15.95 3.72
C ARG A 301 -3.09 16.84 2.81
N ASN A 302 -3.55 17.08 1.59
CA ASN A 302 -2.81 17.93 0.65
C ASN A 302 -2.80 19.35 1.17
N PHE A 303 -1.62 19.95 1.12
CA PHE A 303 -1.45 21.35 1.47
C PHE A 303 -0.38 21.99 0.63
N ILE A 304 -0.45 23.31 0.55
CA ILE A 304 0.58 24.14 -0.05
C ILE A 304 1.10 25.13 0.96
N ILE A 305 2.37 25.50 0.80
CA ILE A 305 2.99 26.60 1.54
C ILE A 305 3.26 27.73 0.56
N LEU A 306 2.65 28.88 0.83
CA LEU A 306 2.90 30.12 0.12
C LEU A 306 3.74 31.04 1.01
N ILE A 307 4.78 31.66 0.45
CA ILE A 307 5.64 32.59 1.18
C ILE A 307 5.86 33.91 0.42
N LYS A 308 5.98 35.03 1.11
CA LYS A 308 6.38 36.33 0.52
C LYS A 308 7.61 36.94 1.21
N ASN A 309 8.11 38.06 0.68
CA ASN A 309 9.28 38.81 1.22
C ASN A 309 10.58 37.99 1.29
N LEU A 310 10.85 37.20 0.26
CA LEU A 310 12.00 36.31 0.23
C LEU A 310 13.31 37.04 -0.05
N THR A 311 14.35 36.65 0.69
CA THR A 311 15.75 37.03 0.41
C THR A 311 16.49 36.01 -0.47
N SER A 312 15.91 34.82 -0.67
CA SER A 312 16.49 33.65 -1.35
C SER A 312 15.96 33.43 -2.79
N ILE A 313 15.49 34.50 -3.43
CA ILE A 313 15.01 34.48 -4.83
C ILE A 313 16.20 34.63 -5.79
N HIS A 314 16.19 33.88 -6.90
CA HIS A 314 17.13 34.07 -8.01
C HIS A 314 16.42 34.34 -9.33
N LYS A 315 17.14 34.96 -10.28
CA LYS A 315 16.62 35.29 -11.62
C LYS A 315 16.72 34.05 -12.52
N LYS A 316 15.58 33.52 -12.95
CA LYS A 316 15.46 32.39 -13.89
C LYS A 316 15.58 32.86 -15.35
N ALA A 317 14.90 33.97 -15.67
CA ALA A 317 14.92 34.63 -16.98
C ALA A 317 14.65 36.14 -16.82
N GLU A 318 14.58 36.89 -17.92
CA GLU A 318 14.24 38.32 -17.88
C GLU A 318 12.85 38.51 -17.24
N ASN A 319 12.79 39.22 -16.12
CA ASN A 319 11.59 39.44 -15.29
C ASN A 319 10.94 38.17 -14.71
N GLN A 320 11.63 37.02 -14.69
CA GLN A 320 11.19 35.80 -14.02
C GLN A 320 12.14 35.44 -12.88
N PHE A 321 11.55 35.21 -11.71
CA PHE A 321 12.24 35.00 -10.45
C PHE A 321 11.66 33.76 -9.77
N GLU A 322 12.52 32.89 -9.22
CA GLU A 322 12.09 31.67 -8.52
C GLU A 322 12.91 31.42 -7.25
N ILE A 323 12.34 30.62 -6.34
CA ILE A 323 13.03 30.15 -5.14
C ILE A 323 14.17 29.23 -5.56
N ARG A 324 15.35 29.36 -4.94
CA ARG A 324 16.46 28.43 -5.20
C ARG A 324 16.14 27.01 -4.71
N ASP A 325 16.51 26.01 -5.51
CA ASP A 325 16.25 24.58 -5.23
C ASP A 325 16.81 24.09 -3.89
N ASP A 326 17.96 24.60 -3.44
CA ASP A 326 18.55 24.21 -2.16
C ASP A 326 17.67 24.56 -0.96
N TYR A 327 16.95 25.69 -1.01
CA TYR A 327 16.00 26.07 0.05
C TYR A 327 14.74 25.19 0.01
N ILE A 328 14.25 24.84 -1.19
CA ILE A 328 13.11 23.93 -1.36
C ILE A 328 13.45 22.55 -0.81
N ASN A 329 14.64 22.03 -1.13
CA ASN A 329 15.10 20.73 -0.66
C ASN A 329 15.30 20.72 0.87
N ASN A 330 15.90 21.77 1.45
CA ASN A 330 16.03 21.89 2.90
C ASN A 330 14.68 21.96 3.61
N LEU A 331 13.70 22.67 3.03
CA LEU A 331 12.34 22.68 3.54
C LEU A 331 11.73 21.28 3.49
N ARG A 332 11.81 20.62 2.33
CA ARG A 332 11.33 19.26 2.14
C ARG A 332 11.88 18.32 3.22
N ASP A 333 13.19 18.36 3.46
CA ASP A 333 13.83 17.53 4.48
C ASP A 333 13.41 17.91 5.90
N LYS A 334 13.27 19.20 6.21
CA LYS A 334 12.82 19.64 7.54
C LYS A 334 11.38 19.20 7.82
N LEU A 335 10.49 19.30 6.83
CA LEU A 335 9.09 18.87 6.96
C LEU A 335 8.96 17.36 7.24
N LYS A 336 9.90 16.52 6.78
CA LYS A 336 9.91 15.07 7.13
C LYS A 336 10.05 14.80 8.63
N SER A 337 10.69 15.70 9.37
CA SER A 337 10.89 15.57 10.82
C SER A 337 9.67 15.97 11.65
N ILE A 338 8.68 16.64 11.04
CA ILE A 338 7.50 17.16 11.73
C ILE A 338 6.44 16.05 11.77
N ARG A 339 6.38 15.33 12.90
CA ARG A 339 5.43 14.21 13.11
C ARG A 339 4.36 14.52 14.16
N SER A 340 4.42 15.69 14.79
CA SER A 340 3.51 16.10 15.86
C SER A 340 2.18 16.62 15.31
N TYR A 341 1.09 15.90 15.58
CA TYR A 341 -0.23 16.20 15.01
C TYR A 341 -0.87 17.47 15.60
N LYS A 342 -0.67 17.73 16.90
CA LYS A 342 -1.42 18.76 17.65
C LYS A 342 -0.95 20.18 17.35
N VAL A 343 0.28 20.33 16.86
CA VAL A 343 0.96 21.61 16.61
C VAL A 343 1.61 21.66 15.22
N TYR A 344 1.16 20.80 14.29
CA TYR A 344 1.77 20.62 12.97
C TYR A 344 1.93 21.95 12.22
N GLU A 345 0.88 22.78 12.15
CA GLU A 345 0.95 24.07 11.45
C GLU A 345 1.97 25.03 12.07
N ASP A 346 2.11 25.04 13.39
CA ASP A 346 3.06 25.90 14.11
C ASP A 346 4.50 25.43 13.89
N GLU A 347 4.74 24.11 13.94
CA GLU A 347 6.05 23.53 13.64
C GLU A 347 6.46 23.77 12.17
N VAL A 348 5.51 23.67 11.23
CA VAL A 348 5.74 24.00 9.81
C VAL A 348 6.10 25.47 9.65
N LYS A 349 5.37 26.38 10.29
CA LYS A 349 5.65 27.83 10.23
C LYS A 349 7.03 28.16 10.78
N GLU A 350 7.44 27.57 11.90
CA GLU A 350 8.78 27.80 12.46
C GLU A 350 9.89 27.22 11.56
N ALA A 351 9.66 26.05 10.93
CA ALA A 351 10.59 25.49 9.96
C ALA A 351 10.79 26.42 8.74
N VAL A 352 9.69 26.91 8.16
CA VAL A 352 9.71 27.84 7.02
C VAL A 352 10.41 29.15 7.40
N LYS A 353 10.08 29.71 8.57
CA LYS A 353 10.72 30.93 9.10
C LYS A 353 12.24 30.76 9.25
N GLY A 354 12.69 29.62 9.80
CA GLY A 354 14.12 29.34 9.96
C GLY A 354 14.86 29.22 8.63
N ILE A 355 14.28 28.53 7.64
CA ILE A 355 14.91 28.28 6.35
C ILE A 355 14.90 29.51 5.46
N PHE A 356 13.74 30.17 5.32
CA PHE A 356 13.56 31.29 4.39
C PHE A 356 13.83 32.67 5.01
N LYS A 357 14.03 32.73 6.34
CA LYS A 357 14.25 33.97 7.10
C LYS A 357 13.12 34.99 6.90
N VAL A 358 11.89 34.49 6.81
CA VAL A 358 10.66 35.29 6.66
C VAL A 358 9.92 35.41 7.99
N LYS A 359 8.99 36.36 8.09
CA LYS A 359 8.12 36.48 9.26
C LYS A 359 6.96 35.50 9.18
N THR A 360 6.38 35.14 10.34
CA THR A 360 5.22 34.24 10.41
C THR A 360 4.01 34.77 9.64
N GLU A 361 3.81 36.09 9.60
CA GLU A 361 2.74 36.77 8.84
C GLU A 361 2.91 36.71 7.31
N ASP A 362 4.12 36.36 6.85
CA ASP A 362 4.46 36.21 5.42
C ASP A 362 4.34 34.76 4.94
N ILE A 363 3.87 33.85 5.81
CA ILE A 363 3.69 32.43 5.54
C ILE A 363 2.20 32.11 5.55
N ALA A 364 1.70 31.53 4.47
CA ALA A 364 0.36 30.99 4.40
C ALA A 364 0.40 29.49 4.10
N ILE A 365 -0.32 28.73 4.91
CA ILE A 365 -0.55 27.30 4.72
C ILE A 365 -2.01 27.16 4.28
N ILE A 366 -2.24 26.54 3.14
CA ILE A 366 -3.60 26.30 2.62
C ILE A 366 -3.76 24.79 2.47
N PHE A 367 -4.77 24.23 3.12
CA PHE A 367 -5.17 22.82 2.94
C PHE A 367 -6.17 22.67 1.80
N TYR A 368 -6.15 21.51 1.18
CA TYR A 368 -7.06 21.19 0.09
C TYR A 368 -8.52 21.25 0.57
N LYS A 369 -9.40 21.80 -0.28
CA LYS A 369 -10.81 22.16 0.03
C LYS A 369 -11.00 23.26 1.09
N GLU A 370 -9.93 23.83 1.62
CA GLU A 370 -9.98 25.01 2.47
C GLU A 370 -9.61 26.27 1.66
N SER A 371 -9.94 27.43 2.23
CA SER A 371 -9.51 28.71 1.68
C SER A 371 -8.62 29.45 2.68
N GLY A 372 -7.41 29.81 2.27
CA GLY A 372 -6.53 30.70 3.01
C GLY A 372 -6.78 32.16 2.64
N LEU A 373 -6.82 33.05 3.62
CA LEU A 373 -6.94 34.49 3.38
C LEU A 373 -5.56 35.10 3.20
N ILE A 374 -5.27 35.63 2.02
CA ILE A 374 -3.97 36.23 1.66
C ILE A 374 -4.22 37.47 0.80
N ASP A 375 -3.45 38.56 0.97
CA ASP A 375 -3.53 39.78 0.14
C ASP A 375 -4.99 40.24 -0.15
N ALA A 376 -5.84 40.23 0.89
CA ALA A 376 -7.27 40.58 0.84
C ALA A 376 -8.17 39.74 -0.09
N GLY A 377 -7.75 38.53 -0.49
CA GLY A 377 -8.56 37.56 -1.24
C GLY A 377 -8.55 36.17 -0.61
N LYS A 378 -9.57 35.36 -0.91
CA LYS A 378 -9.62 33.95 -0.52
C LYS A 378 -8.96 33.09 -1.59
N TYR A 379 -7.81 32.50 -1.24
CA TYR A 379 -7.09 31.59 -2.09
C TYR A 379 -7.46 30.15 -1.73
N SER A 380 -7.68 29.34 -2.75
CA SER A 380 -7.79 27.89 -2.65
C SER A 380 -6.97 27.27 -3.77
N PHE A 381 -6.63 26.01 -3.64
CA PHE A 381 -5.96 25.28 -4.70
C PHE A 381 -6.70 24.00 -5.01
N SER A 382 -6.68 23.64 -6.29
CA SER A 382 -6.84 22.27 -6.73
C SER A 382 -5.48 21.79 -7.24
N PRO A 383 -5.21 20.49 -7.19
CA PRO A 383 -4.06 19.94 -7.90
C PRO A 383 -4.15 20.18 -9.41
N GLY A 384 -3.00 20.26 -10.08
CA GLY A 384 -2.87 20.60 -11.50
C GLY A 384 -3.05 19.42 -12.45
N LYS A 385 -2.64 19.60 -13.71
CA LYS A 385 -2.76 18.54 -14.73
C LYS A 385 -1.83 17.38 -14.38
N GLY A 386 -2.39 16.20 -14.15
CA GLY A 386 -1.62 14.97 -13.91
C GLY A 386 -0.79 14.54 -15.11
N PHE A 387 0.13 13.59 -14.93
CA PHE A 387 0.94 13.02 -16.00
C PHE A 387 0.41 11.66 -16.44
N ASN A 388 0.61 11.31 -17.71
CA ASN A 388 0.30 9.96 -18.18
C ASN A 388 1.54 9.09 -18.08
N LYS A 389 1.44 7.95 -17.38
CA LYS A 389 2.43 6.88 -17.52
C LYS A 389 2.40 6.32 -18.93
N TYR A 390 3.56 6.04 -19.51
CA TYR A 390 3.69 5.39 -20.81
C TYR A 390 4.23 3.98 -20.63
N TYR A 391 3.57 3.02 -21.26
CA TYR A 391 3.91 1.61 -21.28
C TYR A 391 4.60 1.23 -22.59
N SER A 392 4.85 -0.06 -22.79
CA SER A 392 5.36 -0.58 -24.05
C SER A 392 4.39 -0.27 -25.20
N LYS A 393 4.93 -0.16 -26.42
CA LYS A 393 4.18 0.22 -27.62
C LYS A 393 2.87 -0.57 -27.80
N ASN A 394 2.89 -1.88 -27.56
CA ASN A 394 1.71 -2.73 -27.72
C ASN A 394 0.61 -2.40 -26.70
N ILE A 395 0.98 -2.09 -25.45
CA ILE A 395 0.02 -1.72 -24.39
C ILE A 395 -0.60 -0.35 -24.69
N GLU A 396 0.22 0.60 -25.17
CA GLU A 396 -0.27 1.91 -25.60
C GLU A 396 -1.26 1.79 -26.76
N GLU A 397 -0.96 0.94 -27.75
CA GLU A 397 -1.87 0.70 -28.88
C GLU A 397 -3.23 0.13 -28.43
N TYR A 398 -3.25 -0.79 -27.45
CA TYR A 398 -4.51 -1.29 -26.90
C TYR A 398 -5.31 -0.21 -26.16
N TYR A 399 -4.63 0.66 -25.41
CA TYR A 399 -5.28 1.78 -24.72
C TYR A 399 -5.86 2.80 -25.70
N ASP A 400 -5.10 3.18 -26.73
CA ASP A 400 -5.55 4.12 -27.75
C ASP A 400 -6.75 3.56 -28.53
N ASN A 401 -6.74 2.26 -28.87
CA ASN A 401 -7.88 1.59 -29.48
C ASN A 401 -9.12 1.61 -28.57
N ALA A 402 -8.97 1.31 -27.27
CA ALA A 402 -10.07 1.36 -26.30
C ALA A 402 -10.65 2.79 -26.16
N LYS A 403 -9.78 3.81 -26.20
CA LYS A 403 -10.19 5.22 -26.18
C LYS A 403 -10.98 5.60 -27.43
N GLU A 404 -10.53 5.16 -28.61
CA GLU A 404 -11.25 5.38 -29.87
C GLU A 404 -12.62 4.69 -29.87
N GLU A 405 -12.69 3.44 -29.44
CA GLU A 405 -13.94 2.68 -29.35
C GLU A 405 -14.95 3.33 -28.39
N ALA A 406 -14.50 3.75 -27.20
CA ALA A 406 -15.34 4.45 -26.24
C ALA A 406 -15.85 5.80 -26.80
N ALA A 407 -14.98 6.56 -27.48
CA ALA A 407 -15.37 7.81 -28.14
C ALA A 407 -16.43 7.57 -29.24
N ASN A 408 -16.28 6.49 -30.02
CA ASN A 408 -17.27 6.08 -31.01
C ASN A 408 -18.62 5.69 -30.38
N LEU A 409 -18.60 4.97 -29.25
CA LEU A 409 -19.83 4.63 -28.51
C LEU A 409 -20.53 5.87 -27.96
N VAL A 410 -19.78 6.84 -27.44
CA VAL A 410 -20.35 8.13 -27.00
C VAL A 410 -20.94 8.88 -28.20
N ARG A 411 -20.23 8.95 -29.33
CA ARG A 411 -20.65 9.71 -30.52
C ARG A 411 -21.89 9.12 -31.19
N PHE A 412 -21.95 7.80 -31.35
CA PHE A 412 -22.98 7.13 -32.13
C PHE A 412 -24.13 6.55 -31.28
N TYR A 413 -23.92 6.37 -29.97
CA TYR A 413 -24.84 5.67 -29.08
C TYR A 413 -25.08 6.37 -27.73
N GLN A 414 -24.91 7.71 -27.67
CA GLN A 414 -25.00 8.51 -26.44
C GLN A 414 -26.27 8.27 -25.59
N GLY A 415 -27.42 8.04 -26.24
CA GLY A 415 -28.71 7.80 -25.57
C GLY A 415 -29.26 6.37 -25.75
N ALA A 416 -28.48 5.48 -26.35
CA ALA A 416 -28.91 4.11 -26.59
C ALA A 416 -28.90 3.32 -25.29
N LYS A 417 -30.03 2.69 -24.98
CA LYS A 417 -30.25 1.94 -23.73
C LYS A 417 -30.16 0.45 -23.97
N GLY A 418 -29.57 -0.26 -23.02
CA GLY A 418 -29.49 -1.72 -22.97
C GLY A 418 -29.87 -2.25 -21.60
N ASN A 419 -30.09 -3.56 -21.49
CA ASN A 419 -30.30 -4.22 -20.21
C ASN A 419 -29.09 -5.08 -19.86
N SER A 420 -28.47 -4.82 -18.72
CA SER A 420 -27.40 -5.65 -18.17
C SER A 420 -27.57 -5.78 -16.65
N GLY A 421 -27.45 -7.00 -16.12
CA GLY A 421 -27.38 -7.24 -14.67
C GLY A 421 -28.57 -6.76 -13.82
N GLY A 422 -29.75 -6.54 -14.40
CA GLY A 422 -30.95 -6.10 -13.68
C GLY A 422 -31.22 -4.59 -13.67
N GLY A 423 -30.53 -3.80 -14.51
CA GLY A 423 -30.80 -2.38 -14.71
C GLY A 423 -30.67 -1.91 -16.16
N GLU A 424 -31.28 -0.77 -16.46
CA GLU A 424 -31.15 -0.06 -17.74
C GLU A 424 -29.79 0.66 -17.77
N ILE A 425 -28.94 0.34 -18.74
CA ILE A 425 -27.64 0.98 -18.95
C ILE A 425 -27.68 1.86 -20.19
N VAL A 426 -27.03 3.01 -20.15
CA VAL A 426 -26.79 3.85 -21.34
C VAL A 426 -25.41 3.50 -21.88
N PHE A 427 -25.33 3.02 -23.12
CA PHE A 427 -24.08 2.45 -23.66
C PHE A 427 -22.94 3.47 -23.71
N GLY A 428 -23.21 4.69 -24.17
CA GLY A 428 -22.21 5.77 -24.20
C GLY A 428 -21.74 6.18 -22.80
N GLU A 429 -22.65 6.20 -21.82
CA GLU A 429 -22.32 6.52 -20.42
C GLU A 429 -21.40 5.45 -19.82
N ASN A 430 -21.77 4.17 -19.96
CA ASN A 430 -21.01 3.04 -19.41
C ASN A 430 -19.62 2.92 -20.05
N ALA A 431 -19.51 3.05 -21.37
CA ALA A 431 -18.22 3.00 -22.07
C ALA A 431 -17.26 4.08 -21.56
N ASN A 432 -17.76 5.28 -21.32
CA ASN A 432 -16.95 6.40 -20.85
C ASN A 432 -16.52 6.21 -19.38
N VAL A 433 -17.41 5.71 -18.51
CA VAL A 433 -17.06 5.33 -17.12
C VAL A 433 -15.98 4.24 -17.09
N GLN A 434 -16.09 3.23 -17.96
CA GLN A 434 -15.07 2.17 -18.08
C GLN A 434 -13.74 2.72 -18.57
N LEU A 435 -13.74 3.61 -19.57
CA LEU A 435 -12.52 4.24 -20.06
C LEU A 435 -11.86 5.13 -18.99
N ILE A 436 -12.63 5.91 -18.23
CA ILE A 436 -12.11 6.71 -17.11
C ILE A 436 -11.46 5.80 -16.06
N THR A 437 -12.12 4.68 -15.74
CA THR A 437 -11.60 3.70 -14.78
C THR A 437 -10.32 3.04 -15.29
N LEU A 438 -10.28 2.64 -16.56
CA LEU A 438 -9.09 2.09 -17.20
C LEU A 438 -7.93 3.09 -17.20
N SER A 439 -8.21 4.34 -17.56
CA SER A 439 -7.21 5.43 -17.57
C SER A 439 -6.59 5.61 -16.18
N ARG A 440 -7.44 5.65 -15.15
CA ARG A 440 -7.01 5.77 -13.75
C ARG A 440 -6.14 4.59 -13.36
N ASP A 441 -6.60 3.39 -13.68
CA ASP A 441 -5.96 2.13 -13.32
C ASP A 441 -4.65 1.90 -14.10
N MET A 442 -4.45 2.58 -15.23
CA MET A 442 -3.20 2.58 -15.99
C MET A 442 -2.26 3.72 -15.58
N GLY A 443 -2.59 4.55 -14.58
CA GLY A 443 -1.78 5.73 -14.26
C GLY A 443 -1.76 6.78 -15.38
N LYS A 444 -2.79 6.79 -16.23
CA LYS A 444 -3.03 7.85 -17.24
C LYS A 444 -3.76 9.01 -16.56
N THR A 445 -3.09 9.65 -15.60
CA THR A 445 -3.68 10.64 -14.68
C THR A 445 -4.31 11.80 -15.46
N ARG A 446 -3.66 12.29 -16.52
CA ARG A 446 -4.21 13.36 -17.37
C ARG A 446 -5.50 12.93 -18.05
N ASP A 447 -5.48 11.78 -18.71
CA ASP A 447 -6.63 11.28 -19.46
C ASP A 447 -7.80 11.00 -18.52
N THR A 448 -7.53 10.46 -17.32
CA THR A 448 -8.55 10.22 -16.29
C THR A 448 -9.30 11.50 -15.94
N ILE A 449 -8.57 12.61 -15.75
CA ILE A 449 -9.14 13.91 -15.42
C ILE A 449 -9.92 14.47 -16.61
N GLU A 450 -9.30 14.50 -17.80
CA GLU A 450 -9.91 15.08 -19.01
C GLU A 450 -11.19 14.33 -19.40
N LEU A 451 -11.16 12.99 -19.41
CA LEU A 451 -12.32 12.16 -19.70
C LEU A 451 -13.40 12.28 -18.63
N GLY A 452 -13.02 12.38 -17.36
CA GLY A 452 -13.96 12.59 -16.26
C GLY A 452 -14.69 13.93 -16.35
N GLU A 453 -13.96 15.01 -16.64
CA GLU A 453 -14.55 16.34 -16.84
C GLU A 453 -15.46 16.37 -18.08
N GLU A 454 -15.05 15.71 -19.17
CA GLU A 454 -15.87 15.53 -20.36
C GLU A 454 -17.14 14.73 -20.05
N PHE A 455 -17.04 13.67 -19.24
CA PHE A 455 -18.20 12.89 -18.81
C PHE A 455 -19.22 13.73 -18.05
N ILE A 456 -18.77 14.51 -17.06
CA ILE A 456 -19.67 15.38 -16.27
C ILE A 456 -20.37 16.41 -17.16
N LYS A 457 -19.67 16.93 -18.17
CA LYS A 457 -20.22 17.87 -19.15
C LYS A 457 -21.23 17.21 -20.08
N ASN A 458 -20.93 16.02 -20.59
CA ASN A 458 -21.73 15.33 -21.61
C ASN A 458 -22.92 14.55 -21.01
N PHE A 459 -22.86 14.19 -19.73
CA PHE A 459 -23.88 13.41 -19.03
C PHE A 459 -24.31 14.05 -17.69
N PRO A 460 -24.81 15.31 -17.68
CA PRO A 460 -25.10 16.07 -16.45
C PRO A 460 -26.26 15.52 -15.59
N GLN A 461 -26.97 14.49 -16.07
CA GLN A 461 -28.06 13.82 -15.35
C GLN A 461 -27.71 12.38 -14.93
N SER A 462 -26.46 11.94 -15.15
CA SER A 462 -26.01 10.60 -14.79
C SER A 462 -25.94 10.40 -13.27
N ASN A 463 -26.30 9.20 -12.80
CA ASN A 463 -26.12 8.80 -11.40
C ASN A 463 -24.64 8.57 -11.03
N GLU A 464 -23.77 8.42 -12.02
CA GLU A 464 -22.32 8.18 -11.84
C GLU A 464 -21.53 9.47 -11.61
N ILE A 465 -22.12 10.66 -11.76
CA ILE A 465 -21.42 11.94 -11.59
C ILE A 465 -20.68 12.01 -10.25
N LYS A 466 -21.30 11.56 -9.15
CA LYS A 466 -20.66 11.56 -7.82
C LYS A 466 -19.44 10.64 -7.77
N ASN A 467 -19.53 9.47 -8.40
CA ASN A 467 -18.45 8.49 -8.46
C ASN A 467 -17.29 9.03 -9.31
N ILE A 468 -17.59 9.54 -10.52
CA ILE A 468 -16.60 10.16 -11.41
C ILE A 468 -15.95 11.39 -10.78
N GLN A 469 -16.72 12.25 -10.09
CA GLN A 469 -16.15 13.39 -9.36
C GLN A 469 -15.19 12.91 -8.27
N GLY A 470 -15.53 11.83 -7.54
CA GLY A 470 -14.63 11.23 -6.56
C GLY A 470 -13.34 10.69 -7.19
N ILE A 471 -13.41 10.09 -8.37
CA ILE A 471 -12.24 9.66 -9.16
C ILE A 471 -11.39 10.87 -9.53
N ILE A 472 -11.99 11.92 -10.12
CA ILE A 472 -11.28 13.14 -10.52
C ILE A 472 -10.60 13.79 -9.31
N ASP A 473 -11.32 13.97 -8.21
CA ASP A 473 -10.78 14.60 -7.00
C ASP A 473 -9.59 13.80 -6.48
N SER A 474 -9.72 12.47 -6.36
CA SER A 474 -8.62 11.60 -5.92
C SER A 474 -7.42 11.61 -6.86
N THR A 475 -7.66 11.69 -8.17
CA THR A 475 -6.64 11.64 -9.23
C THR A 475 -5.95 12.98 -9.42
N LYS A 476 -6.64 14.10 -9.14
CA LYS A 476 -6.02 15.41 -9.03
C LYS A 476 -5.07 15.40 -7.84
N ILE A 477 -5.52 14.94 -6.68
CA ILE A 477 -4.80 15.00 -5.40
C ILE A 477 -3.37 14.43 -5.47
N ASN A 478 -3.17 13.28 -6.10
CA ASN A 478 -1.87 12.62 -6.17
C ASN A 478 -1.49 12.31 -7.63
N ASP A 479 -0.21 12.42 -7.98
CA ASP A 479 0.27 11.92 -9.27
C ASP A 479 0.46 10.40 -9.19
N PHE A 480 -0.51 9.67 -9.72
CA PHE A 480 -0.48 8.21 -9.71
C PHE A 480 0.31 7.61 -10.87
N ALA A 481 0.90 8.40 -11.77
CA ALA A 481 1.58 7.89 -12.96
C ALA A 481 2.62 6.82 -12.58
N ASP A 482 3.52 7.14 -11.64
CA ASP A 482 4.57 6.23 -11.21
C ASP A 482 4.15 5.32 -10.05
N SER A 483 2.92 5.47 -9.54
CA SER A 483 2.39 4.64 -8.45
C SER A 483 1.94 3.26 -8.91
N THR A 484 1.77 3.05 -10.20
CA THR A 484 1.18 1.82 -10.76
C THR A 484 2.15 1.16 -11.74
N ASP A 485 2.25 -0.16 -11.74
CA ASP A 485 2.97 -0.91 -12.77
C ASP A 485 2.27 -2.21 -13.19
N LEU A 486 2.64 -2.70 -14.37
CA LEU A 486 2.15 -3.93 -14.97
C LEU A 486 3.29 -4.94 -15.16
N PHE A 487 3.04 -6.19 -14.81
CA PHE A 487 3.98 -7.29 -15.05
C PHE A 487 3.25 -8.58 -15.37
N GLU A 488 3.96 -9.52 -15.97
CA GLU A 488 3.40 -10.79 -16.43
C GLU A 488 3.86 -11.93 -15.51
N ILE A 489 2.92 -12.75 -15.06
CA ILE A 489 3.16 -14.00 -14.36
C ILE A 489 2.37 -15.11 -15.03
N GLY A 490 3.05 -16.13 -15.56
CA GLY A 490 2.39 -17.31 -16.12
C GLY A 490 1.36 -16.96 -17.21
N ASN A 491 1.70 -16.04 -18.11
CA ASN A 491 0.86 -15.51 -19.19
C ASN A 491 -0.36 -14.68 -18.74
N THR A 492 -0.38 -14.23 -17.48
CA THR A 492 -1.40 -13.31 -16.95
C THR A 492 -0.74 -12.00 -16.56
N PHE A 493 -1.28 -10.89 -17.02
CA PHE A 493 -0.86 -9.57 -16.55
C PHE A 493 -1.46 -9.30 -15.19
N HIS A 494 -0.60 -8.97 -14.24
CA HIS A 494 -0.98 -8.44 -12.93
C HIS A 494 -0.62 -6.97 -12.86
N ARG A 495 -1.50 -6.22 -12.20
CA ARG A 495 -1.28 -4.82 -11.88
C ARG A 495 -0.95 -4.70 -10.41
N ILE A 496 0.01 -3.85 -10.09
CA ILE A 496 0.22 -3.39 -8.71
C ILE A 496 0.18 -1.87 -8.69
N LYS A 497 -0.53 -1.32 -7.69
CA LYS A 497 -0.64 0.11 -7.46
C LYS A 497 -0.29 0.41 -6.01
N LEU A 498 0.62 1.34 -5.78
CA LEU A 498 0.89 1.93 -4.49
C LEU A 498 -0.15 3.02 -4.22
N GLU A 499 -0.89 2.89 -3.11
CA GLU A 499 -1.94 3.84 -2.74
C GLU A 499 -1.57 4.71 -1.54
N ASP A 500 -0.82 4.17 -0.58
CA ASP A 500 -0.44 4.92 0.62
C ASP A 500 0.86 4.37 1.21
N ILE A 501 1.56 5.20 1.98
CA ILE A 501 2.72 4.81 2.77
C ILE A 501 2.53 5.38 4.17
N LYS A 502 2.68 4.52 5.17
CA LYS A 502 2.55 4.86 6.58
C LYS A 502 3.89 4.69 7.29
N GLU A 503 4.30 5.73 8.01
CA GLU A 503 5.40 5.66 8.99
C GLU A 503 4.86 5.59 10.43
N PRO A 504 5.61 4.99 11.37
CA PRO A 504 5.29 5.10 12.79
C PRO A 504 5.28 6.56 13.26
N THR A 505 4.19 6.96 13.90
CA THR A 505 4.06 8.25 14.58
C THR A 505 4.79 8.24 15.93
N PHE A 506 4.91 9.39 16.60
CA PHE A 506 5.45 9.42 17.97
C PHE A 506 4.59 8.63 18.97
N ASP A 507 3.30 8.54 18.73
CA ASP A 507 2.38 7.79 19.59
C ASP A 507 2.47 6.28 19.32
N ASP A 508 2.94 5.89 18.13
CA ASP A 508 3.28 4.52 17.81
C ASP A 508 4.66 4.13 18.41
N ALA A 509 5.68 4.96 18.19
CA ALA A 509 7.05 4.66 18.59
C ALA A 509 7.86 5.96 18.81
N SER A 510 8.19 6.28 20.07
CA SER A 510 9.10 7.39 20.41
C SER A 510 9.88 7.14 21.69
N ALA A 511 11.01 7.84 21.83
CA ALA A 511 11.77 7.93 23.07
C ALA A 511 11.80 9.38 23.58
N SER A 512 11.61 9.54 24.89
CA SER A 512 11.84 10.81 25.60
C SER A 512 13.27 10.81 26.14
N LEU A 513 14.06 11.77 25.69
CA LEU A 513 15.50 11.86 25.96
C LEU A 513 15.84 13.18 26.63
N ILE A 514 16.91 13.16 27.43
CA ILE A 514 17.64 14.37 27.80
C ILE A 514 18.96 14.33 27.03
N ILE A 515 19.14 15.27 26.11
CA ILE A 515 20.34 15.37 25.27
C ILE A 515 21.04 16.68 25.60
N ASN A 516 22.28 16.60 26.09
CA ASN A 516 23.07 17.78 26.49
C ASN A 516 22.30 18.70 27.48
N GLY A 517 21.43 18.13 28.32
CA GLY A 517 20.60 18.85 29.28
C GLY A 517 19.23 19.30 28.77
N GLU A 518 18.94 19.18 27.47
CA GLU A 518 17.63 19.52 26.89
C GLU A 518 16.73 18.30 26.75
N LYS A 519 15.46 18.42 27.17
CA LYS A 519 14.45 17.38 26.93
C LYS A 519 14.00 17.40 25.48
N LYS A 520 14.07 16.25 24.80
CA LYS A 520 13.60 16.04 23.44
C LYS A 520 12.83 14.73 23.34
N ARG A 521 11.68 14.74 22.67
CA ARG A 521 10.98 13.52 22.24
C ARG A 521 11.36 13.28 20.80
N ILE A 522 11.81 12.07 20.49
CA ILE A 522 12.18 11.68 19.12
C ILE A 522 11.55 10.36 18.71
N GLY A 523 11.24 10.23 17.43
CA GLY A 523 10.70 9.04 16.79
C GLY A 523 11.74 8.26 16.03
N ILE A 524 11.36 7.07 15.56
CA ILE A 524 12.24 6.22 14.75
C ILE A 524 12.58 6.94 13.44
N ASN A 525 13.88 6.97 13.13
CA ASN A 525 14.56 7.69 12.05
C ASN A 525 14.71 9.20 12.21
N ASP A 526 14.33 9.77 13.36
CA ASP A 526 14.65 11.17 13.63
C ASP A 526 16.15 11.31 13.82
N VAL A 527 16.73 12.28 13.10
CA VAL A 527 18.14 12.63 13.16
C VAL A 527 18.29 13.94 13.94
N ILE A 528 19.12 13.90 14.97
CA ILE A 528 19.60 15.07 15.69
C ILE A 528 21.03 15.31 15.24
N ASP A 529 21.31 16.50 14.74
CA ASP A 529 22.70 16.94 14.55
C ASP A 529 23.15 17.77 15.76
N THR A 530 24.46 17.87 15.96
CA THR A 530 25.02 18.87 16.88
C THR A 530 24.89 20.30 16.35
N GLY A 531 24.19 20.50 15.22
CA GLY A 531 24.28 21.65 14.34
C GLY A 531 25.70 21.87 13.80
N GLN A 532 25.81 22.56 12.66
CA GLN A 532 26.82 23.62 12.63
C GLN A 532 26.39 24.60 13.72
N GLN A 533 27.02 24.55 14.90
CA GLN A 533 27.04 25.74 15.72
C GLN A 533 27.70 26.82 14.85
N THR A 534 26.89 27.72 14.29
CA THR A 534 27.33 29.03 13.82
C THR A 534 27.71 29.84 15.07
N GLY A 535 28.67 29.34 15.84
CA GLY A 535 29.49 30.21 16.64
C GLY A 535 30.33 31.02 15.67
N ILE A 536 30.55 32.28 15.98
CA ILE A 536 31.39 33.13 15.18
C ILE A 536 32.82 32.58 15.28
N ALA A 537 33.21 31.72 14.35
CA ALA A 537 34.57 31.21 14.22
C ALA A 537 35.38 32.21 13.41
N GLU A 538 35.71 33.33 14.05
CA GLU A 538 36.50 34.38 13.44
C GLU A 538 37.56 34.86 14.44
N LYS A 539 38.57 35.53 13.89
CA LYS A 539 39.68 36.12 14.60
C LYS A 539 39.43 37.63 14.73
N ASP A 540 39.76 38.22 15.88
CA ASP A 540 39.72 39.68 16.10
C ASP A 540 38.31 40.31 16.20
N ASN A 541 37.36 39.63 16.85
CA ASN A 541 36.00 40.18 16.99
C ASN A 541 35.82 41.09 18.21
N GLN A 542 34.98 42.11 18.05
CA GLN A 542 34.45 42.91 19.15
C GLN A 542 32.94 42.68 19.28
N ILE A 543 32.51 42.09 20.39
CA ILE A 543 31.10 41.89 20.73
C ILE A 543 30.75 42.82 21.90
N ILE A 544 29.74 43.65 21.73
CA ILE A 544 29.36 44.71 22.69
C ILE A 544 27.85 44.65 22.90
N ASP A 545 27.40 44.75 24.16
CA ASP A 545 26.00 44.86 24.56
C ASP A 545 25.07 43.74 24.01
N SER A 546 25.59 42.52 23.89
CA SER A 546 24.85 41.37 23.34
C SER A 546 24.06 40.61 24.41
N THR A 547 22.86 40.14 24.07
CA THR A 547 22.06 39.22 24.89
C THR A 547 21.99 37.85 24.23
N GLY A 548 22.91 36.95 24.60
CA GLY A 548 23.03 35.60 24.03
C GLY A 548 24.15 35.49 22.99
N SER A 549 25.39 35.39 23.45
CA SER A 549 26.57 35.21 22.59
C SER A 549 27.12 33.81 22.72
N VAL A 550 27.15 33.04 21.63
CA VAL A 550 27.82 31.73 21.58
C VAL A 550 29.06 31.85 20.70
N ILE A 551 30.24 31.79 21.32
CA ILE A 551 31.53 31.88 20.66
C ILE A 551 32.17 30.50 20.65
N VAL A 552 32.47 30.01 19.46
CA VAL A 552 33.00 28.66 19.27
C VAL A 552 34.19 28.73 18.35
N LYS A 553 35.34 28.16 18.76
CA LYS A 553 36.58 28.13 17.95
C LYS A 553 37.10 29.53 17.53
N SER A 554 36.86 30.56 18.32
CA SER A 554 37.35 31.93 18.02
C SER A 554 38.74 32.16 18.63
N SER A 555 39.46 33.14 18.10
CA SER A 555 40.72 33.61 18.69
C SER A 555 40.86 35.13 18.71
N GLU A 556 41.51 35.68 19.73
CA GLU A 556 41.87 37.11 19.78
C GLU A 556 40.66 38.07 19.82
N SER A 557 39.53 37.61 20.38
CA SER A 557 38.28 38.39 20.44
C SER A 557 38.02 39.00 21.81
N VAL A 558 37.26 40.11 21.81
CA VAL A 558 36.85 40.86 23.00
C VAL A 558 35.33 40.94 23.08
N ILE A 559 34.77 40.58 24.22
CA ILE A 559 33.35 40.67 24.56
C ILE A 559 33.20 41.66 25.71
N THR A 560 32.28 42.60 25.58
CA THR A 560 32.03 43.64 26.59
C THR A 560 30.53 43.76 26.86
N ASN A 561 30.17 44.02 28.11
CA ASN A 561 28.80 44.37 28.55
C ASN A 561 27.70 43.38 28.09
N SER A 562 28.02 42.09 27.97
CA SER A 562 27.10 41.10 27.39
C SER A 562 26.47 40.19 28.45
N MET A 563 25.31 39.61 28.13
CA MET A 563 24.60 38.65 28.98
C MET A 563 24.48 37.29 28.27
N ASN A 564 24.55 36.19 29.02
CA ASN A 564 24.47 34.81 28.50
C ASN A 564 25.56 34.54 27.47
N VAL A 565 26.82 34.63 27.90
CA VAL A 565 28.00 34.44 27.07
C VAL A 565 28.49 33.00 27.21
N ASN A 566 28.47 32.21 26.13
CA ASN A 566 29.02 30.86 26.11
C ASN A 566 30.25 30.80 25.20
N ILE A 567 31.41 30.50 25.77
CA ILE A 567 32.69 30.38 25.06
C ILE A 567 33.11 28.93 25.06
N GLU A 568 33.19 28.34 23.87
CA GLU A 568 33.57 26.94 23.70
C GLU A 568 34.77 26.81 22.76
N ARG A 569 35.75 25.98 23.13
CA ARG A 569 36.90 25.63 22.28
C ARG A 569 37.65 26.84 21.70
N SER A 570 37.69 27.96 22.41
CA SER A 570 38.26 29.24 21.92
C SER A 570 39.57 29.57 22.62
N ILE A 571 40.38 30.45 22.02
CA ILE A 571 41.69 30.84 22.56
C ILE A 571 41.87 32.36 22.63
N LYS A 572 42.54 32.91 23.65
CA LYS A 572 42.81 34.37 23.73
C LYS A 572 41.54 35.23 23.66
N ILE A 573 40.50 34.88 24.42
CA ILE A 573 39.25 35.66 24.47
C ILE A 573 39.24 36.52 25.73
N SER A 574 38.90 37.79 25.60
CA SER A 574 38.66 38.68 26.75
C SER A 574 37.18 38.95 26.91
N VAL A 575 36.63 38.73 28.10
CA VAL A 575 35.25 39.05 28.46
C VAL A 575 35.25 40.08 29.57
N ILE A 576 34.54 41.18 29.38
CA ILE A 576 34.56 42.34 30.27
C ILE A 576 33.13 42.72 30.64
N ASN A 577 32.87 42.97 31.92
CA ASN A 577 31.57 43.45 32.44
C ASN A 577 30.36 42.61 31.97
N SER A 578 30.49 41.29 31.92
CA SER A 578 29.45 40.41 31.35
C SER A 578 28.86 39.46 32.40
N THR A 579 27.61 39.02 32.20
CA THR A 579 26.85 38.22 33.18
C THR A 579 26.41 36.89 32.57
N ASN A 580 26.36 35.83 33.38
CA ASN A 580 26.09 34.45 32.94
C ASN A 580 27.11 33.98 31.90
N VAL A 581 28.37 33.83 32.33
CA VAL A 581 29.49 33.50 31.45
C VAL A 581 29.89 32.04 31.61
N SER A 582 29.76 31.25 30.55
CA SER A 582 30.21 29.86 30.47
C SER A 582 31.48 29.76 29.62
N VAL A 583 32.50 29.06 30.10
CA VAL A 583 33.77 28.83 29.40
C VAL A 583 34.08 27.34 29.42
N ILE A 584 34.08 26.70 28.25
CA ILE A 584 34.21 25.23 28.13
C ILE A 584 35.34 24.90 27.13
N ASN A 585 36.22 23.97 27.49
CA ASN A 585 37.30 23.46 26.62
C ASN A 585 38.18 24.56 25.97
N SER A 586 38.37 25.70 26.63
CA SER A 586 39.00 26.91 26.06
C SER A 586 40.35 27.22 26.71
N LYS A 587 41.20 28.01 26.04
CA LYS A 587 42.55 28.35 26.52
C LYS A 587 42.81 29.85 26.55
N ASN A 588 43.57 30.35 27.52
CA ASN A 588 44.00 31.76 27.56
C ASN A 588 42.80 32.74 27.54
N ILE A 589 41.84 32.51 28.43
CA ILE A 589 40.61 33.33 28.52
C ILE A 589 40.76 34.30 29.67
N ARG A 590 40.46 35.58 29.44
CA ARG A 590 40.52 36.64 30.44
C ARG A 590 39.11 37.11 30.76
N LEU A 591 38.63 36.89 31.98
CA LEU A 591 37.34 37.39 32.46
C LEU A 591 37.58 38.56 33.41
N VAL A 592 37.01 39.72 33.10
CA VAL A 592 37.11 40.96 33.89
C VAL A 592 35.70 41.39 34.30
N ASN A 593 35.43 41.57 35.59
CA ASN A 593 34.13 41.96 36.13
C ASN A 593 32.97 41.04 35.67
N ALA A 594 33.23 39.75 35.46
CA ALA A 594 32.21 38.80 35.02
C ALA A 594 31.41 38.23 36.20
N THR A 595 30.11 38.00 36.04
CA THR A 595 29.26 37.42 37.11
C THR A 595 28.55 36.14 36.66
N ASN A 596 28.26 35.23 37.59
CA ASN A 596 27.72 33.89 37.34
C ASN A 596 28.56 33.11 36.31
N VAL A 597 29.79 32.75 36.74
CA VAL A 597 30.83 32.22 35.86
C VAL A 597 30.96 30.71 36.02
N THR A 598 30.81 29.96 34.93
CA THR A 598 31.06 28.52 34.89
C THR A 598 32.25 28.21 33.99
N ILE A 599 33.22 27.44 34.50
CA ILE A 599 34.44 27.07 33.76
C ILE A 599 34.64 25.56 33.82
N ILE A 600 34.75 24.93 32.65
CA ILE A 600 34.86 23.48 32.52
C ILE A 600 35.99 23.13 31.54
N ASN A 601 36.89 22.22 31.94
CA ASN A 601 37.97 21.66 31.10
C ASN A 601 38.80 22.70 30.33
N SER A 602 39.07 23.86 30.93
CA SER A 602 39.70 25.01 30.28
C SER A 602 41.04 25.36 30.94
N LYS A 603 42.01 25.86 30.17
CA LYS A 603 43.40 26.13 30.62
C LYS A 603 43.75 27.60 30.50
N ASP A 604 44.70 28.08 31.30
CA ASP A 604 45.20 29.46 31.28
C ASP A 604 44.07 30.51 31.43
N ILE A 605 43.21 30.36 32.43
CA ILE A 605 42.08 31.27 32.67
C ILE A 605 42.49 32.35 33.67
N THR A 606 42.43 33.61 33.25
CA THR A 606 42.68 34.78 34.10
C THR A 606 41.35 35.36 34.57
N LEU A 607 41.13 35.41 35.88
CA LEU A 607 39.92 35.96 36.49
C LEU A 607 40.24 37.24 37.27
N ASN A 608 39.74 38.38 36.80
CA ASN A 608 39.86 39.66 37.49
C ASN A 608 38.47 40.16 37.92
N ASN A 609 38.22 40.23 39.22
CA ASN A 609 36.94 40.67 39.80
C ASN A 609 35.70 39.89 39.29
N ALA A 610 35.87 38.61 38.95
CA ALA A 610 34.76 37.73 38.60
C ALA A 610 34.07 37.17 39.87
N LYS A 611 32.75 36.97 39.83
CA LYS A 611 31.90 36.52 40.96
C LYS A 611 31.09 35.26 40.61
N ASP A 612 30.64 34.53 41.64
CA ASP A 612 29.79 33.33 41.56
C ASP A 612 30.32 32.24 40.62
N LYS A 613 31.39 31.56 41.05
CA LYS A 613 32.22 30.70 40.18
C LYS A 613 31.99 29.21 40.44
N ILE A 614 31.84 28.44 39.36
CA ILE A 614 31.91 26.98 39.37
C ILE A 614 33.05 26.55 38.43
N ILE A 615 34.07 25.88 38.96
CA ILE A 615 35.24 25.41 38.19
C ILE A 615 35.35 23.89 38.30
N LYS A 616 35.41 23.18 37.17
CA LYS A 616 35.52 21.70 37.12
C LYS A 616 36.54 21.25 36.07
N GLY A 617 37.44 20.33 36.44
CA GLY A 617 38.27 19.56 35.50
C GLY A 617 39.57 20.22 34.99
N ASN A 618 40.17 21.18 35.73
CA ASN A 618 41.29 21.98 35.22
C ASN A 618 42.58 21.77 36.04
N GLU A 619 43.49 20.91 35.57
CA GLU A 619 44.97 21.03 35.72
C GLU A 619 45.73 19.94 34.93
N ASN A 620 47.05 20.10 34.82
CA ASN A 620 47.99 19.56 33.83
C ASN A 620 47.92 18.04 33.51
N ALA A 621 47.40 17.72 32.33
CA ALA A 621 47.75 16.52 31.57
C ALA A 621 47.90 16.88 30.08
N PRO A 622 48.80 16.22 29.31
CA PRO A 622 48.78 16.29 27.86
C PRO A 622 47.47 15.62 27.41
N ILE A 623 46.48 16.44 27.13
CA ILE A 623 45.24 16.00 26.50
C ILE A 623 45.51 16.10 25.01
N ASP A 624 45.54 14.96 24.35
CA ASP A 624 45.43 14.90 22.90
C ASP A 624 44.21 15.73 22.48
N ILE A 625 44.48 16.81 21.76
CA ILE A 625 43.48 17.70 21.22
C ILE A 625 42.80 16.93 20.08
N ILE A 626 41.67 16.30 20.39
CA ILE A 626 40.71 15.90 19.35
C ILE A 626 40.05 17.19 18.85
N SER A 627 40.72 17.87 17.93
CA SER A 627 40.15 18.96 17.12
C SER A 627 39.07 18.38 16.23
N THR A 628 37.81 18.47 16.64
CA THR A 628 36.70 18.00 15.82
C THR A 628 36.05 19.15 15.06
N SER A 629 36.24 19.19 13.75
CA SER A 629 35.28 19.75 12.78
C SER A 629 34.15 18.76 12.50
N GLU A 630 33.88 17.85 13.44
CA GLU A 630 33.01 16.71 13.21
C GLU A 630 31.57 17.16 13.46
N THR A 631 30.80 17.33 12.38
CA THR A 631 29.34 17.25 12.47
C THR A 631 29.02 15.83 12.93
N ALA A 632 28.56 15.70 14.18
CA ALA A 632 28.07 14.43 14.67
C ALA A 632 26.55 14.42 14.51
N THR A 633 26.03 13.31 13.99
CA THR A 633 24.59 13.06 13.95
C THR A 633 24.26 11.89 14.86
N LEU A 634 23.07 11.94 15.43
CA LEU A 634 22.48 10.90 16.27
C LEU A 634 21.09 10.60 15.71
N MET A 635 20.89 9.38 15.24
CA MET A 635 19.63 8.88 14.73
C MET A 635 19.05 7.84 15.69
N LEU A 636 17.79 7.97 16.06
CA LEU A 636 17.09 6.86 16.72
C LEU A 636 16.74 5.82 15.65
N LYS A 637 17.47 4.71 15.63
CA LYS A 637 17.30 3.65 14.63
C LYS A 637 16.16 2.71 14.99
N ASP A 638 16.04 2.35 16.25
CA ASP A 638 15.09 1.32 16.68
C ASP A 638 14.72 1.45 18.16
N LEU A 639 13.60 0.84 18.56
CA LEU A 639 13.10 0.78 19.93
C LEU A 639 12.70 -0.65 20.30
N GLU A 640 13.02 -1.03 21.53
CA GLU A 640 12.53 -2.22 22.22
C GLU A 640 11.91 -1.80 23.56
N ASP A 641 11.28 -2.75 24.27
CA ASP A 641 10.53 -2.46 25.50
C ASP A 641 11.39 -1.79 26.59
N ASP A 642 12.70 -2.08 26.66
CA ASP A 642 13.60 -1.61 27.73
C ASP A 642 14.85 -0.85 27.24
N PHE A 643 15.06 -0.71 25.93
CA PHE A 643 16.19 0.05 25.38
C PHE A 643 15.89 0.70 24.03
N ALA A 644 16.63 1.77 23.76
CA ALA A 644 16.65 2.47 22.48
C ALA A 644 17.97 2.20 21.75
N VAL A 645 17.88 2.03 20.42
CA VAL A 645 19.03 1.80 19.54
C VAL A 645 19.31 3.08 18.77
N PHE A 646 20.50 3.63 18.98
CA PHE A 646 20.96 4.83 18.32
C PHE A 646 22.04 4.50 17.31
N VAL A 647 22.00 5.16 16.16
CA VAL A 647 23.15 5.26 15.26
C VAL A 647 23.74 6.63 15.44
N HIS A 648 25.01 6.70 15.79
CA HIS A 648 25.75 7.96 15.76
C HIS A 648 26.78 7.91 14.66
N SER A 649 26.84 8.99 13.87
CA SER A 649 27.83 9.13 12.82
C SER A 649 28.63 10.41 13.02
N TYR A 650 29.92 10.35 12.72
CA TYR A 650 30.82 11.50 12.78
C TYR A 650 31.88 11.37 11.69
N ARG A 651 32.36 12.50 11.18
CA ARG A 651 33.42 12.54 10.18
C ARG A 651 34.71 12.96 10.85
N ASP A 652 35.76 12.13 10.82
CA ASP A 652 37.03 12.49 11.44
C ASP A 652 37.78 13.62 10.71
N LYS A 653 38.94 14.00 11.26
CA LYS A 653 39.82 15.05 10.71
C LYS A 653 40.37 14.73 9.32
N GLU A 654 40.39 13.46 8.92
CA GLU A 654 40.86 12.99 7.61
C GLU A 654 39.71 12.89 6.60
N GLY A 655 38.50 13.29 6.99
CA GLY A 655 37.31 13.24 6.15
C GLY A 655 36.65 11.86 6.09
N ARG A 656 37.09 10.89 6.90
CA ARG A 656 36.50 9.55 6.94
C ARG A 656 35.23 9.58 7.79
N ASN A 657 34.15 9.02 7.26
CA ASN A 657 32.90 8.89 8.01
C ASN A 657 32.94 7.61 8.86
N TYR A 658 32.59 7.75 10.13
CA TYR A 658 32.36 6.64 11.05
C TYR A 658 30.88 6.61 11.37
N GLU A 659 30.36 5.41 11.48
CA GLU A 659 28.99 5.15 11.90
C GLU A 659 29.02 3.98 12.88
N LYS A 660 28.38 4.15 14.04
CA LYS A 660 28.33 3.11 15.05
C LYS A 660 26.96 3.04 15.70
N GLU A 661 26.48 1.82 15.90
CA GLU A 661 25.24 1.53 16.60
C GLU A 661 25.50 1.38 18.11
N GLU A 662 24.67 2.00 18.93
CA GLU A 662 24.73 1.97 20.38
C GLU A 662 23.35 1.70 20.96
N ARG A 663 23.30 0.78 21.93
CA ARG A 663 22.09 0.48 22.70
C ARG A 663 22.16 1.17 24.04
N ILE A 664 21.08 1.84 24.43
CA ILE A 664 20.96 2.59 25.69
C ILE A 664 19.66 2.18 26.37
N LYS A 665 19.74 1.64 27.58
CA LYS A 665 18.56 1.21 28.34
C LYS A 665 17.77 2.40 28.89
N ILE A 666 16.49 2.18 29.15
CA ILE A 666 15.67 3.13 29.91
C ILE A 666 16.34 3.45 31.25
N LYS A 667 16.36 4.73 31.62
CA LYS A 667 17.07 5.31 32.77
C LYS A 667 18.60 5.17 32.73
N GLU A 668 19.20 4.83 31.59
CA GLU A 668 20.65 4.85 31.41
C GLU A 668 21.11 6.20 30.84
N ARG A 669 22.26 6.70 31.31
CA ARG A 669 22.97 7.84 30.72
C ARG A 669 24.21 7.35 29.99
N LYS A 670 24.44 7.81 28.78
CA LYS A 670 25.59 7.43 27.95
C LYS A 670 26.15 8.62 27.18
N GLN A 671 27.48 8.74 27.19
CA GLN A 671 28.20 9.74 26.42
C GLN A 671 28.58 9.17 25.06
N LEU A 672 28.05 9.78 23.99
CA LEU A 672 28.44 9.54 22.60
C LEU A 672 29.16 10.78 22.04
N VAL A 673 29.81 10.66 20.88
CA VAL A 673 30.53 11.77 20.24
C VAL A 673 29.58 12.96 20.03
N GLY A 674 29.78 14.04 20.79
CA GLY A 674 28.96 15.26 20.72
C GLY A 674 27.61 15.22 21.48
N PHE A 675 27.26 14.10 22.11
CA PHE A 675 25.97 13.92 22.78
C PHE A 675 26.11 13.27 24.17
N ASP A 676 25.60 13.92 25.22
CA ASP A 676 25.28 13.28 26.51
C ASP A 676 23.80 12.89 26.48
N ILE A 677 23.51 11.60 26.40
CA ILE A 677 22.16 11.07 26.18
C ILE A 677 21.69 10.36 27.44
N PHE A 678 20.52 10.73 27.93
CA PHE A 678 19.79 9.97 28.94
C PHE A 678 18.41 9.57 28.41
N VAL A 679 18.13 8.27 28.38
CA VAL A 679 16.82 7.76 27.96
C VAL A 679 15.86 7.82 29.14
N GLU A 680 14.96 8.79 29.15
CA GLU A 680 13.99 8.97 30.24
C GLU A 680 12.88 7.95 30.14
N ASP A 681 12.29 7.77 28.95
CA ASP A 681 11.14 6.90 28.73
C ASP A 681 11.06 6.41 27.28
N ILE A 682 10.42 5.26 27.06
CA ILE A 682 10.15 4.71 25.72
C ILE A 682 8.66 4.44 25.60
N ASN A 683 8.05 5.00 24.56
CA ASN A 683 6.71 4.67 24.12
C ASN A 683 6.80 3.75 22.90
N LEU A 684 6.37 2.49 23.05
CA LEU A 684 6.33 1.51 21.96
C LEU A 684 4.99 0.78 21.93
N ARG A 685 4.12 1.19 21.01
CA ARG A 685 2.76 0.65 20.86
C ARG A 685 2.77 -0.60 19.98
N LYS A 686 2.82 -1.79 20.58
CA LYS A 686 2.78 -3.07 19.84
C LYS A 686 1.52 -3.20 18.97
N VAL A 687 1.67 -3.90 17.86
CA VAL A 687 0.64 -4.07 16.82
C VAL A 687 0.41 -5.56 16.60
N ALA A 688 -0.85 -6.00 16.58
CA ALA A 688 -1.19 -7.37 16.22
C ALA A 688 -1.27 -7.52 14.70
N VAL A 689 -0.64 -8.55 14.15
CA VAL A 689 -0.75 -8.95 12.74
C VAL A 689 -1.87 -9.97 12.62
N ILE A 690 -3.01 -9.53 12.11
CA ILE A 690 -4.25 -10.31 12.08
C ILE A 690 -4.61 -10.63 10.65
N LYS A 691 -4.87 -11.90 10.37
CA LYS A 691 -5.34 -12.32 9.08
C LYS A 691 -6.80 -12.75 9.17
N ILE A 692 -7.63 -12.13 8.33
CA ILE A 692 -9.06 -12.44 8.20
C ILE A 692 -9.21 -13.44 7.06
N ILE A 693 -9.76 -14.62 7.37
CA ILE A 693 -9.92 -15.73 6.44
C ILE A 693 -11.42 -15.91 6.14
N PRO A 694 -11.91 -15.42 5.00
CA PRO A 694 -13.32 -15.54 4.65
C PRO A 694 -13.68 -16.99 4.37
N ARG A 695 -14.83 -17.43 4.88
CA ARG A 695 -15.32 -18.78 4.70
C ARG A 695 -16.83 -18.82 4.41
N ILE A 696 -17.24 -19.63 3.45
CA ILE A 696 -18.65 -20.04 3.30
C ILE A 696 -18.68 -21.54 3.54
N PRO A 697 -18.90 -21.99 4.79
CA PRO A 697 -19.06 -23.41 5.05
C PRO A 697 -20.37 -23.91 4.43
N ASN A 698 -20.35 -25.11 3.88
CA ASN A 698 -21.51 -25.79 3.30
C ASN A 698 -22.20 -24.99 2.16
N ALA A 699 -21.42 -24.36 1.28
CA ALA A 699 -21.92 -23.74 0.06
C ALA A 699 -22.64 -24.80 -0.81
N PRO A 700 -23.90 -24.56 -1.22
CA PRO A 700 -24.61 -25.44 -2.13
C PRO A 700 -24.37 -25.03 -3.59
N ALA A 701 -24.19 -26.01 -4.47
CA ALA A 701 -24.26 -25.82 -5.92
C ALA A 701 -25.01 -26.99 -6.57
N ASN A 702 -25.78 -26.69 -7.62
CA ASN A 702 -26.54 -27.70 -8.33
C ASN A 702 -26.14 -27.70 -9.80
N THR A 703 -25.97 -28.89 -10.39
CA THR A 703 -25.73 -29.05 -11.82
C THR A 703 -26.43 -30.29 -12.35
N THR A 704 -26.75 -30.29 -13.64
CA THR A 704 -27.33 -31.45 -14.31
C THR A 704 -26.22 -32.28 -14.92
N LEU A 705 -26.17 -33.56 -14.59
CA LEU A 705 -25.29 -34.54 -15.20
C LEU A 705 -26.10 -35.38 -16.17
N SER A 706 -25.61 -35.45 -17.41
CA SER A 706 -26.16 -36.31 -18.46
C SER A 706 -25.10 -37.32 -18.86
N ALA A 707 -25.43 -38.61 -18.77
CA ALA A 707 -24.56 -39.70 -19.17
C ALA A 707 -25.32 -40.72 -20.00
N GLN A 708 -24.64 -41.33 -20.97
CA GLN A 708 -25.14 -42.45 -21.74
C GLN A 708 -24.19 -43.63 -21.53
N ILE A 709 -24.69 -44.69 -20.90
CA ILE A 709 -23.93 -45.91 -20.63
C ILE A 709 -24.29 -46.91 -21.72
N GLY A 710 -23.33 -47.22 -22.60
CA GLY A 710 -23.48 -48.29 -23.58
C GLY A 710 -23.51 -49.66 -22.90
N ILE A 711 -24.36 -50.56 -23.37
CA ILE A 711 -24.42 -51.95 -22.93
C ILE A 711 -24.07 -52.82 -24.13
N ASP A 712 -22.89 -53.42 -24.08
CA ASP A 712 -22.48 -54.43 -25.05
C ASP A 712 -23.19 -55.75 -24.76
N LYS A 713 -24.01 -56.17 -25.72
CA LYS A 713 -24.60 -57.52 -25.76
C LYS A 713 -23.55 -58.50 -26.27
N ARG A 714 -23.63 -59.77 -25.86
CA ARG A 714 -22.66 -60.77 -26.29
C ARG A 714 -22.95 -61.18 -27.74
N ASP A 715 -22.18 -60.65 -28.69
CA ASP A 715 -22.29 -60.98 -30.12
C ASP A 715 -21.63 -62.32 -30.52
N ILE A 716 -21.51 -63.29 -29.61
CA ILE A 716 -20.79 -64.55 -29.88
C ILE A 716 -21.76 -65.63 -30.41
N LYS A 717 -21.85 -65.70 -31.74
CA LYS A 717 -21.79 -66.99 -32.46
C LYS A 717 -20.61 -66.92 -33.42
N LEU A 718 -19.41 -67.21 -32.91
CA LEU A 718 -18.20 -67.30 -33.73
C LEU A 718 -18.21 -68.63 -34.48
N SER A 719 -18.19 -68.57 -35.82
CA SER A 719 -17.68 -69.67 -36.65
C SER A 719 -16.28 -69.30 -37.12
N ASP A 720 -15.38 -70.29 -37.11
CA ASP A 720 -13.93 -70.12 -37.29
C ASP A 720 -13.54 -69.36 -38.57
N ASN A 721 -14.37 -69.41 -39.61
CA ASN A 721 -14.11 -68.71 -40.88
C ASN A 721 -14.25 -67.18 -40.79
N LYS A 722 -15.07 -66.65 -39.87
CA LYS A 722 -15.28 -65.20 -39.76
C LYS A 722 -14.18 -64.51 -38.95
N THR A 723 -13.53 -65.26 -38.05
CA THR A 723 -12.37 -64.80 -37.26
C THR A 723 -11.14 -64.60 -38.15
N LEU A 724 -10.92 -65.47 -39.15
CA LEU A 724 -9.82 -65.34 -40.09
C LEU A 724 -9.97 -64.13 -41.02
N GLU A 725 -11.19 -63.87 -41.49
CA GLU A 725 -11.52 -62.68 -42.31
C GLU A 725 -11.39 -61.37 -41.52
N MET A 726 -11.69 -61.40 -40.22
CA MET A 726 -11.50 -60.26 -39.31
C MET A 726 -10.03 -59.99 -38.99
N ILE A 727 -9.18 -61.02 -38.86
CA ILE A 727 -7.73 -60.86 -38.65
C ILE A 727 -7.06 -60.22 -39.89
N GLU A 728 -7.48 -60.61 -41.10
CA GLU A 728 -6.95 -60.03 -42.34
C GLU A 728 -7.37 -58.56 -42.51
N ASN A 729 -8.61 -58.22 -42.18
CA ASN A 729 -9.10 -56.85 -42.21
C ASN A 729 -8.52 -55.97 -41.09
N LEU A 730 -8.22 -56.55 -39.92
CA LEU A 730 -7.56 -55.87 -38.81
C LEU A 730 -6.12 -55.49 -39.18
N ASN A 731 -5.37 -56.39 -39.83
CA ASN A 731 -4.01 -56.12 -40.28
C ASN A 731 -3.96 -55.00 -41.34
N LYS A 732 -4.92 -54.97 -42.29
CA LYS A 732 -5.06 -53.85 -43.26
C LYS A 732 -5.44 -52.51 -42.60
N SER A 733 -6.21 -52.54 -41.52
CA SER A 733 -6.56 -51.34 -40.75
C SER A 733 -5.40 -50.81 -39.91
N ILE A 734 -4.56 -51.70 -39.36
CA ILE A 734 -3.35 -51.34 -38.60
C ILE A 734 -2.34 -50.61 -39.51
N GLU A 735 -2.15 -51.09 -40.75
CA GLU A 735 -1.26 -50.45 -41.75
C GLU A 735 -1.73 -49.04 -42.17
N LYS A 736 -3.06 -48.84 -42.28
CA LYS A 736 -3.66 -47.52 -42.52
C LYS A 736 -3.53 -46.59 -41.31
N PHE A 737 -3.60 -47.13 -40.10
CA PHE A 737 -3.49 -46.36 -38.86
C PHE A 737 -2.06 -45.81 -38.66
N ASP A 738 -1.02 -46.59 -38.96
CA ASP A 738 0.38 -46.15 -38.89
C ASP A 738 0.69 -45.00 -39.87
N THR A 739 0.02 -44.97 -41.03
CA THR A 739 0.17 -43.89 -42.02
C THR A 739 -0.55 -42.60 -41.59
N ILE A 740 -1.63 -42.71 -40.81
CA ILE A 740 -2.37 -41.57 -40.24
C ILE A 740 -1.64 -41.00 -39.01
N VAL A 741 -1.07 -41.87 -38.17
CA VAL A 741 -0.29 -41.49 -36.98
C VAL A 741 0.98 -40.72 -37.36
N ASN A 742 1.68 -41.10 -38.44
CA ASN A 742 2.87 -40.39 -38.92
C ASN A 742 2.55 -39.01 -39.55
N ASN A 743 1.34 -38.79 -40.07
CA ASN A 743 0.91 -37.50 -40.64
C ASN A 743 0.26 -36.57 -39.61
N LEU A 744 -0.18 -37.09 -38.45
CA LEU A 744 -0.79 -36.28 -37.38
C LEU A 744 0.25 -35.42 -36.63
N GLY A 745 1.53 -35.80 -36.64
CA GLY A 745 2.61 -35.02 -36.03
C GLY A 745 2.83 -33.63 -36.66
N ASN A 746 2.61 -33.48 -37.97
CA ASN A 746 2.71 -32.20 -38.67
C ASN A 746 1.44 -31.34 -38.54
N VAL A 747 0.26 -31.97 -38.46
CA VAL A 747 -1.02 -31.28 -38.21
C VAL A 747 -1.10 -30.75 -36.78
N VAL A 748 -0.62 -31.50 -35.79
CA VAL A 748 -0.55 -31.05 -34.39
C VAL A 748 0.45 -29.90 -34.20
N LYS A 749 1.52 -29.84 -35.01
CA LYS A 749 2.46 -28.71 -35.01
C LYS A 749 1.83 -27.44 -35.63
N GLY A 750 1.06 -27.59 -36.70
CA GLY A 750 0.29 -26.50 -37.32
C GLY A 750 -0.87 -26.00 -36.46
N TRP A 751 -1.60 -26.91 -35.79
CA TRP A 751 -2.70 -26.58 -34.88
C TRP A 751 -2.20 -25.99 -33.56
N LYS A 752 -1.01 -26.34 -33.06
CA LYS A 752 -0.39 -25.65 -31.93
C LYS A 752 -0.11 -24.19 -32.26
N THR A 753 0.49 -23.90 -33.42
CA THR A 753 0.74 -22.51 -33.88
C THR A 753 -0.56 -21.75 -34.14
N ALA A 754 -1.59 -22.40 -34.69
CA ALA A 754 -2.91 -21.80 -34.86
C ALA A 754 -3.62 -21.57 -33.51
N CYS A 755 -3.52 -22.47 -32.54
CA CYS A 755 -4.04 -22.28 -31.18
C CYS A 755 -3.33 -21.12 -30.45
N PHE A 756 -2.03 -20.92 -30.65
CA PHE A 756 -1.31 -19.76 -30.09
C PHE A 756 -1.72 -18.42 -30.75
N ALA A 757 -2.00 -18.42 -32.06
CA ALA A 757 -2.56 -17.27 -32.75
C ALA A 757 -4.03 -17.00 -32.33
N THR A 758 -4.81 -18.05 -32.09
CA THR A 758 -6.22 -17.95 -31.69
C THR A 758 -6.36 -17.58 -30.21
N SER A 759 -5.44 -17.98 -29.33
CA SER A 759 -5.41 -17.55 -27.93
C SER A 759 -5.03 -16.08 -27.80
N GLY A 760 -4.11 -15.57 -28.64
CA GLY A 760 -3.82 -14.13 -28.72
C GLY A 760 -5.04 -13.33 -29.19
N PHE A 761 -5.78 -13.85 -30.17
CA PHE A 761 -7.03 -13.27 -30.65
C PHE A 761 -8.19 -13.38 -29.64
N MET A 762 -8.27 -14.47 -28.86
CA MET A 762 -9.29 -14.68 -27.81
C MET A 762 -9.00 -13.89 -26.54
N ILE A 763 -7.75 -13.54 -26.24
CA ILE A 763 -7.39 -12.62 -25.14
C ILE A 763 -7.79 -11.19 -25.50
N ALA A 764 -7.51 -10.75 -26.74
CA ALA A 764 -8.06 -9.49 -27.25
C ALA A 764 -9.60 -9.53 -27.22
N LYS A 765 -10.21 -10.61 -27.69
CA LYS A 765 -11.67 -10.76 -27.68
C LYS A 765 -12.25 -10.82 -26.26
N ASN A 766 -11.62 -11.48 -25.28
CA ASN A 766 -12.12 -11.56 -23.89
C ASN A 766 -11.91 -10.28 -23.10
N PHE A 767 -10.85 -9.52 -23.41
CA PHE A 767 -10.68 -8.16 -22.92
C PHE A 767 -11.82 -7.24 -23.42
N PHE A 768 -12.23 -7.38 -24.70
CA PHE A 768 -13.34 -6.61 -25.28
C PHE A 768 -14.75 -7.19 -25.04
N THR A 769 -14.93 -8.51 -24.86
CA THR A 769 -16.24 -9.12 -24.51
C THR A 769 -16.53 -9.05 -23.02
N GLY A 770 -15.53 -8.79 -22.16
CA GLY A 770 -15.74 -8.36 -20.78
C GLY A 770 -16.35 -6.96 -20.65
N LEU A 771 -16.15 -6.10 -21.66
CA LEU A 771 -16.69 -4.74 -21.73
C LEU A 771 -18.05 -4.67 -22.47
N GLY A 772 -18.38 -5.69 -23.26
CA GLY A 772 -19.61 -5.77 -24.07
C GLY A 772 -20.56 -6.88 -23.64
N GLY A 773 -21.33 -6.64 -22.57
CA GLY A 773 -22.47 -7.49 -22.20
C GLY A 773 -23.56 -7.52 -23.28
N GLY A 774 -23.52 -8.54 -24.15
CA GLY A 774 -24.66 -9.16 -24.82
C GLY A 774 -25.61 -8.29 -25.66
N VAL A 775 -25.22 -7.88 -26.88
CA VAL A 775 -26.21 -7.47 -27.91
C VAL A 775 -25.89 -7.94 -29.36
N GLN A 776 -24.70 -8.43 -29.67
CA GLN A 776 -24.34 -8.77 -31.07
C GLN A 776 -24.72 -10.20 -31.55
N ALA A 777 -25.62 -10.92 -30.87
CA ALA A 777 -26.06 -12.27 -31.28
C ALA A 777 -27.58 -12.40 -31.50
N ARG A 778 -28.34 -11.29 -31.49
CA ARG A 778 -29.78 -11.28 -31.84
C ARG A 778 -30.13 -10.49 -33.11
N LYS A 779 -29.15 -9.92 -33.82
CA LYS A 779 -29.38 -9.21 -35.10
C LYS A 779 -29.23 -10.07 -36.35
N GLU A 780 -28.49 -11.19 -36.31
CA GLU A 780 -28.29 -12.05 -37.50
C GLU A 780 -29.27 -13.23 -37.64
N VAL A 781 -30.17 -13.46 -36.68
CA VAL A 781 -31.18 -14.54 -36.79
C VAL A 781 -32.55 -14.03 -37.29
N ASN A 782 -32.79 -12.71 -37.29
CA ASN A 782 -34.05 -12.12 -37.75
C ASN A 782 -34.03 -11.47 -39.15
N SER A 783 -32.94 -11.60 -39.92
CA SER A 783 -32.86 -11.12 -41.31
C SER A 783 -32.93 -12.22 -42.38
N LYS A 784 -33.39 -13.44 -42.02
CA LYS A 784 -33.51 -14.58 -42.94
C LYS A 784 -34.87 -15.30 -42.93
N TRP A 785 -35.93 -14.62 -42.51
CA TRP A 785 -37.31 -15.06 -42.73
C TRP A 785 -38.21 -13.87 -43.08
N TYR A 786 -38.10 -13.43 -44.33
CA TYR A 786 -39.26 -13.18 -45.18
C TYR A 786 -39.36 -14.34 -46.17
#